data_AF-A0A936SSX7-F1
#
_entry.id   AF-A0A936SSX7-F1
#
_cell.length_a   1.000
_cell.length_b   1.000
_cell.length_c   1.000
_cell.angle_alpha   90.00
_cell.angle_beta   90.00
_cell.angle_gamma   90.00
#
_symmetry.space_group_name_H-M   'P 1'
#
loop_
_entity.id
_entity.type
_entity.pdbx_description
1 polymer ?
#
loop_
_entity_poly.entity_id
_entity_poly.type
_entity_poly.pdbx_seq_one_letter_code
_entity_poly.pdbx_strand_id
1 'polypeptide(L)'
;MSGPAQRRTAHDGRPATHAATRWRGEAALAMAMALAAVLLITIAFNQIWPLTITIGVQDERFVAGFHAMQPVDGRPARWTTESAQIVLPQPPLGASTLIELRMSSGRPPGQPDAHVQLDAAGTPVGAFDVVRIIDGTRRYRALLPPAERFGWSLRLGLQSSTFTLPNDSRQLGAVVDRVIMTPLAGGVLIPSLWLLVWGAGLGLLGYALPRGIGLGRGVALACALALAALVAWGIAARPLELLPFVQRIVVLLGLGTLGIALARLLAPPVIVRNDRHAPSEQALGLDDNNADQPASRTATPRHGRLALRGADLPIYLAVAWWMAPLFQLFQNIDGIPDVGPGIPTLAIGGAIGLALLGLAGWYALRGRAQPPEQARAQATRAALAIFGLAALANLVVMIVFAFGRQGPDFWILFKGARDWARGGSLYDLVAVRTNHFGKVFKVPPFYGMLFVPWVFQDGERVLLFHRALNCLLLGATVLAWLRMWGLRSLAGVAGVLVLLNFRPIADTIAYGQIDLALLLALTLALWALRDERDVLAGVLIALGTLFKIYPVLLLAFLVIKRRWRGLAGFGLGMLLFNGLAVAVIGWEMHRIYLSEVLPSIGGTTSWVENQTISAFITRLESSPAVAEIFQDRALARLGLGISALVGLGGCVLVLAPARTRGSGFALQYGLFPLLMVLVVPAAWMHYETLLFLPLAALLLHETAHTVALPRAAMLALSYTLVAYGNQWSFYGGTVMGILTIAGVSYKLYGMLLLGGVLAATLLAERAPAWIDLRAFLPGRWRGDDRLRAPAPPAG
;
A
#
# COMPACT_ATOMS: atom_id res chain seq x y z
N MET A 1 -0.44 34.01 77.32
CA MET A 1 0.85 34.13 76.63
C MET A 1 0.72 33.52 75.23
N SER A 2 1.36 34.14 74.23
CA SER A 2 1.82 33.56 72.94
C SER A 2 1.13 32.34 72.29
N GLY A 3 0.58 32.54 71.08
CA GLY A 3 0.88 31.68 69.91
C GLY A 3 -0.20 30.72 69.37
N PRO A 4 -0.73 30.94 68.16
CA PRO A 4 -1.56 29.97 67.43
C PRO A 4 -0.75 29.07 66.48
N ALA A 5 -1.04 27.76 66.45
CA ALA A 5 -0.39 26.82 65.55
C ALA A 5 -1.12 26.70 64.18
N GLN A 6 -0.49 27.17 63.10
CA GLN A 6 -1.05 27.07 61.75
C GLN A 6 -0.98 25.63 61.20
N ARG A 7 -2.11 25.10 60.69
CA ARG A 7 -2.10 23.93 59.80
C ARG A 7 -1.52 24.32 58.43
N ARG A 8 -0.30 23.87 58.11
CA ARG A 8 0.21 23.93 56.73
C ARG A 8 -0.27 22.73 55.92
N THR A 9 -1.18 22.96 54.98
CA THR A 9 -1.51 21.98 53.93
C THR A 9 -0.39 21.94 52.87
N ALA A 10 0.31 20.81 52.77
CA ALA A 10 1.35 20.61 51.76
C ALA A 10 0.71 20.33 50.39
N HIS A 11 0.58 21.37 49.56
CA HIS A 11 0.03 21.27 48.21
C HIS A 11 1.14 20.83 47.22
N ASP A 12 1.18 19.55 46.86
CA ASP A 12 2.32 18.96 46.11
C ASP A 12 2.31 19.30 44.60
N GLY A 13 2.72 20.54 44.29
CA GLY A 13 2.74 21.11 42.94
C GLY A 13 3.89 20.64 42.04
N ARG A 14 4.01 19.33 41.77
CA ARG A 14 5.11 18.74 40.96
C ARG A 14 4.80 18.01 39.62
N PRO A 15 3.63 18.11 38.95
CA PRO A 15 3.45 17.50 37.62
C PRO A 15 4.24 18.16 36.46
N ALA A 16 4.36 19.50 36.47
CA ALA A 16 4.69 20.26 35.26
C ALA A 16 6.16 20.13 34.80
N THR A 17 7.10 20.08 35.74
CA THR A 17 8.55 20.06 35.46
C THR A 17 9.00 18.77 34.75
N HIS A 18 8.41 17.63 35.10
CA HIS A 18 8.66 16.35 34.43
C HIS A 18 8.12 16.29 33.00
N ALA A 19 7.02 17.00 32.69
CA ALA A 19 6.50 17.07 31.33
C ALA A 19 7.42 17.93 30.43
N ALA A 20 7.82 19.11 30.90
CA ALA A 20 8.68 20.04 30.16
C ALA A 20 10.08 19.46 29.86
N THR A 21 10.71 18.83 30.86
CA THR A 21 12.01 18.16 30.68
C THR A 21 11.94 16.98 29.71
N ARG A 22 10.87 16.17 29.77
CA ARG A 22 10.66 15.04 28.87
C ARG A 22 10.48 15.48 27.41
N TRP A 23 9.72 16.54 27.14
CA TRP A 23 9.55 17.07 25.79
C TRP A 23 10.87 17.61 25.20
N ARG A 24 11.63 18.40 25.96
CA ARG A 24 12.95 18.90 25.55
C ARG A 24 13.90 17.77 25.12
N GLY A 25 13.90 16.64 25.86
CA GLY A 25 14.71 15.47 25.52
C GLY A 25 14.27 14.74 24.23
N GLU A 26 12.98 14.70 23.90
CA GLU A 26 12.52 14.16 22.61
C GLU A 26 12.86 15.10 21.45
N ALA A 27 12.74 16.42 21.64
CA ALA A 27 13.08 17.43 20.65
C ALA A 27 14.59 17.43 20.32
N ALA A 28 15.45 17.31 21.34
CA ALA A 28 16.90 17.19 21.15
C ALA A 28 17.29 15.94 20.33
N LEU A 29 16.65 14.79 20.60
CA LEU A 29 16.86 13.57 19.81
C LEU A 29 16.38 13.71 18.37
N ALA A 30 15.21 14.34 18.15
CA ALA A 30 14.71 14.62 16.80
C ALA A 30 15.64 15.55 16.00
N MET A 31 16.20 16.58 16.65
CA MET A 31 17.19 17.48 16.05
C MET A 31 18.52 16.78 15.75
N ALA A 32 19.01 15.91 16.65
CA ALA A 32 20.20 15.11 16.40
C ALA A 32 20.03 14.18 15.18
N MET A 33 18.83 13.61 14.98
CA MET A 33 18.53 12.82 13.79
C MET A 33 18.41 13.67 12.52
N ALA A 34 17.88 14.90 12.61
CA ALA A 34 17.88 15.85 11.49
C ALA A 34 19.31 16.18 11.04
N LEU A 35 20.21 16.49 11.98
CA LEU A 35 21.63 16.76 11.70
C LEU A 35 22.36 15.54 11.14
N ALA A 36 22.12 14.34 11.70
CA ALA A 36 22.68 13.09 11.17
C ALA A 36 22.22 12.78 9.75
N ALA A 37 20.94 13.04 9.42
CA ALA A 37 20.41 12.86 8.08
C ALA A 37 21.01 13.87 7.08
N VAL A 38 21.15 15.14 7.45
CA VAL A 38 21.85 16.16 6.66
C VAL A 38 23.31 15.77 6.40
N LEU A 39 24.02 15.26 7.42
CA LEU A 39 25.40 14.83 7.29
C LEU A 39 25.54 13.66 6.30
N LEU A 40 24.72 12.61 6.45
CA LEU A 40 24.74 11.44 5.55
C LEU A 40 24.40 11.84 4.10
N ILE A 41 23.39 12.67 3.91
CA ILE A 41 23.00 13.20 2.58
C ILE A 41 24.11 14.09 2.01
N THR A 42 24.78 14.91 2.82
CA THR A 42 25.92 15.73 2.39
C THR A 42 27.10 14.87 1.92
N ILE A 43 27.44 13.80 2.64
CA ILE A 43 28.50 12.85 2.25
C ILE A 43 28.15 12.20 0.90
N ALA A 44 26.92 11.70 0.73
CA ALA A 44 26.47 11.14 -0.54
C ALA A 44 26.46 12.16 -1.69
N PHE A 45 25.98 13.38 -1.43
CA PHE A 45 25.93 14.48 -2.40
C PHE A 45 27.32 14.97 -2.84
N ASN A 46 28.40 14.64 -2.13
CA ASN A 46 29.77 14.90 -2.58
C ASN A 46 30.30 13.82 -3.55
N GLN A 47 29.66 12.65 -3.64
CA GLN A 47 30.12 11.50 -4.45
C GLN A 47 29.52 11.46 -5.88
N ILE A 48 28.56 12.33 -6.19
CA ILE A 48 27.75 12.27 -7.44
C ILE A 48 28.30 13.16 -8.58
N TRP A 49 29.41 13.85 -8.36
CA TRP A 49 29.96 14.85 -9.28
C TRP A 49 31.19 14.31 -10.05
N PRO A 50 31.33 14.59 -11.35
CA PRO A 50 30.43 15.38 -12.20
C PRO A 50 29.14 14.62 -12.57
N LEU A 51 28.00 15.28 -12.39
CA LEU A 51 26.70 14.65 -12.61
C LEU A 51 26.37 14.61 -14.11
N THR A 52 26.05 13.43 -14.63
CA THR A 52 25.81 13.23 -16.07
C THR A 52 24.38 12.77 -16.34
N ILE A 53 23.67 13.45 -17.25
CA ILE A 53 22.39 12.98 -17.82
C ILE A 53 22.61 12.62 -19.29
N THR A 54 22.13 11.45 -19.72
CA THR A 54 22.12 11.05 -21.13
C THR A 54 20.72 11.29 -21.69
N ILE A 55 20.63 12.05 -22.78
CA ILE A 55 19.38 12.42 -23.42
C ILE A 55 18.93 11.27 -24.33
N GLY A 56 17.63 10.98 -24.34
CA GLY A 56 17.03 9.80 -24.98
C GLY A 56 17.05 8.51 -24.14
N VAL A 57 17.50 8.53 -22.87
CA VAL A 57 17.51 7.34 -22.00
C VAL A 57 16.90 7.66 -20.64
N GLN A 58 15.65 7.23 -20.41
CA GLN A 58 14.87 7.47 -19.17
C GLN A 58 14.83 8.96 -18.76
N ASP A 59 14.80 9.85 -19.76
CA ASP A 59 15.05 11.29 -19.60
C ASP A 59 13.78 12.15 -19.43
N GLU A 60 12.60 11.55 -19.41
CA GLU A 60 11.30 12.24 -19.52
C GLU A 60 11.01 13.32 -18.46
N ARG A 61 11.50 13.20 -17.22
CA ARG A 61 11.40 14.27 -16.19
C ARG A 61 12.49 15.34 -16.31
N PHE A 62 13.53 15.06 -17.11
CA PHE A 62 14.70 15.92 -17.31
C PHE A 62 14.66 16.69 -18.64
N VAL A 63 13.67 16.46 -19.52
CA VAL A 63 13.54 17.15 -20.81
C VAL A 63 12.10 17.60 -21.10
N ALA A 64 11.96 18.77 -21.72
CA ALA A 64 10.70 19.27 -22.28
C ALA A 64 10.99 20.03 -23.58
N GLY A 65 10.05 20.07 -24.53
CA GLY A 65 10.26 20.71 -25.83
C GLY A 65 11.29 19.99 -26.72
N PHE A 66 11.47 18.68 -26.53
CA PHE A 66 12.27 17.80 -27.39
C PHE A 66 11.36 16.85 -28.16
N HIS A 67 11.80 16.44 -29.34
CA HIS A 67 11.16 15.38 -30.12
C HIS A 67 11.35 13.99 -29.49
N ALA A 68 10.67 12.99 -30.07
CA ALA A 68 10.90 11.59 -29.74
C ALA A 68 12.39 11.20 -29.88
N MET A 69 12.85 10.27 -29.05
CA MET A 69 14.22 9.75 -29.13
C MET A 69 14.46 9.06 -30.47
N GLN A 70 15.61 9.33 -31.06
CA GLN A 70 16.09 8.63 -32.24
C GLN A 70 17.62 8.40 -32.13
N PRO A 71 18.16 7.34 -32.74
CA PRO A 71 19.60 7.19 -32.87
C PRO A 71 20.17 8.29 -33.78
N VAL A 72 21.22 8.96 -33.30
CA VAL A 72 22.09 9.85 -34.09
C VAL A 72 23.52 9.41 -33.82
N ASP A 73 24.33 9.24 -34.87
CA ASP A 73 25.72 8.74 -34.80
C ASP A 73 25.85 7.43 -33.96
N GLY A 74 24.85 6.55 -34.08
CA GLY A 74 24.77 5.28 -33.33
C GLY A 74 24.42 5.41 -31.84
N ARG A 75 24.00 6.59 -31.36
CA ARG A 75 23.71 6.87 -29.95
C ARG A 75 22.27 7.35 -29.75
N PRO A 76 21.60 7.01 -28.64
CA PRO A 76 20.33 7.64 -28.30
C PRO A 76 20.54 9.15 -28.11
N ALA A 77 19.69 9.94 -28.75
CA ALA A 77 19.69 11.39 -28.68
C ALA A 77 18.27 11.93 -28.92
N ARG A 78 18.07 13.23 -28.69
CA ARG A 78 16.85 13.94 -29.10
C ARG A 78 17.18 15.22 -29.85
N TRP A 79 16.31 15.58 -30.79
CA TRP A 79 16.27 16.91 -31.38
C TRP A 79 15.52 17.87 -30.46
N THR A 80 16.04 19.08 -30.28
CA THR A 80 15.25 20.19 -29.74
C THR A 80 14.15 20.60 -30.73
N THR A 81 13.05 21.13 -30.20
CA THR A 81 12.15 22.03 -30.97
C THR A 81 12.74 23.45 -30.96
N GLU A 82 11.98 24.45 -31.39
CA GLU A 82 12.36 25.86 -31.25
C GLU A 82 12.63 26.27 -29.79
N SER A 83 11.87 25.72 -28.84
CA SER A 83 12.02 26.02 -27.41
C SER A 83 12.08 24.72 -26.59
N ALA A 84 13.29 24.34 -26.19
CA ALA A 84 13.53 23.18 -25.36
C ALA A 84 14.00 23.57 -23.94
N GLN A 85 13.74 22.71 -22.96
CA GLN A 85 14.26 22.83 -21.60
C GLN A 85 14.89 21.51 -21.14
N ILE A 86 16.04 21.60 -20.48
CA ILE A 86 16.66 20.51 -19.74
C ILE A 86 16.58 20.83 -18.24
N VAL A 87 16.08 19.89 -17.46
CA VAL A 87 15.87 20.02 -16.02
C VAL A 87 16.92 19.14 -15.30
N LEU A 88 17.84 19.78 -14.58
CA LEU A 88 18.92 19.11 -13.84
C LEU A 88 18.65 19.21 -12.33
N PRO A 89 19.09 18.27 -11.47
CA PRO A 89 19.16 18.51 -10.03
C PRO A 89 19.98 19.77 -9.71
N GLN A 90 19.65 20.50 -8.63
CA GLN A 90 20.38 21.73 -8.25
C GLN A 90 21.89 21.47 -8.01
N PRO A 91 22.76 22.43 -8.38
CA PRO A 91 24.18 22.40 -8.02
C PRO A 91 24.40 22.65 -6.51
N PRO A 92 25.64 22.50 -6.01
CA PRO A 92 26.00 22.85 -4.64
C PRO A 92 25.80 24.34 -4.33
N LEU A 93 25.38 24.63 -3.10
CA LEU A 93 25.17 25.98 -2.59
C LEU A 93 26.46 26.80 -2.65
N GLY A 94 26.42 27.96 -3.32
CA GLY A 94 27.55 28.89 -3.43
C GLY A 94 28.65 28.50 -4.42
N ALA A 95 28.56 27.35 -5.09
CA ALA A 95 29.54 26.94 -6.10
C ALA A 95 29.19 27.46 -7.50
N SER A 96 30.18 28.02 -8.21
CA SER A 96 30.07 28.22 -9.67
C SER A 96 30.02 26.84 -10.34
N THR A 97 29.32 26.70 -11.46
CA THR A 97 29.08 25.37 -12.05
C THR A 97 29.32 25.37 -13.56
N LEU A 98 30.21 24.50 -14.03
CA LEU A 98 30.46 24.27 -15.44
C LEU A 98 29.41 23.29 -15.99
N ILE A 99 28.63 23.74 -16.97
CA ILE A 99 27.77 22.90 -17.81
C ILE A 99 28.53 22.55 -19.08
N GLU A 100 28.59 21.25 -19.42
CA GLU A 100 29.05 20.74 -20.71
C GLU A 100 27.86 20.08 -21.43
N LEU A 101 27.35 20.75 -22.46
CA LEU A 101 26.34 20.22 -23.39
C LEU A 101 27.07 19.50 -24.53
N ARG A 102 26.73 18.24 -24.79
CA ARG A 102 27.22 17.50 -25.96
C ARG A 102 26.15 17.51 -27.04
N MET A 103 26.48 18.14 -28.16
CA MET A 103 25.52 18.52 -29.20
C MET A 103 26.08 18.24 -30.60
N SER A 104 25.20 18.03 -31.57
CA SER A 104 25.52 18.01 -32.99
C SER A 104 24.50 18.83 -33.77
N SER A 105 24.94 19.42 -34.88
CA SER A 105 24.04 20.08 -35.83
C SER A 105 23.02 19.07 -36.36
N GLY A 106 23.49 17.87 -36.73
CA GLY A 106 22.69 16.82 -37.38
C GLY A 106 22.15 17.21 -38.77
N ARG A 107 22.41 18.43 -39.24
CA ARG A 107 21.81 18.99 -40.46
C ARG A 107 22.48 18.45 -41.74
N PRO A 108 21.71 18.30 -42.84
CA PRO A 108 22.26 18.00 -44.16
C PRO A 108 23.30 19.05 -44.62
N PRO A 109 24.23 18.69 -45.53
CA PRO A 109 25.06 19.67 -46.22
C PRO A 109 24.21 20.77 -46.88
N GLY A 110 24.68 22.02 -46.80
CA GLY A 110 24.01 23.19 -47.39
C GLY A 110 22.92 23.85 -46.52
N GLN A 111 22.52 23.24 -45.41
CA GLN A 111 21.71 23.91 -44.39
C GLN A 111 22.61 24.74 -43.44
N PRO A 112 22.16 25.90 -42.94
CA PRO A 112 22.90 26.65 -41.93
C PRO A 112 22.89 25.89 -40.59
N ASP A 113 23.99 26.01 -39.85
CA ASP A 113 24.12 25.39 -38.53
C ASP A 113 23.06 25.91 -37.53
N ALA A 114 22.77 25.11 -36.51
CA ALA A 114 21.75 25.48 -35.53
C ALA A 114 22.28 26.54 -34.57
N HIS A 115 21.93 27.81 -34.80
CA HIS A 115 22.08 28.85 -33.79
C HIS A 115 21.23 28.49 -32.56
N VAL A 116 21.85 28.48 -31.38
CA VAL A 116 21.23 28.15 -30.09
C VAL A 116 21.57 29.22 -29.07
N GLN A 117 20.52 29.80 -28.45
CA GLN A 117 20.64 30.64 -27.27
C GLN A 117 20.37 29.79 -26.01
N LEU A 118 21.32 29.81 -25.07
CA LEU A 118 21.27 29.13 -23.79
C LEU A 118 20.86 30.11 -22.68
N ASP A 119 19.82 29.78 -21.93
CA ASP A 119 19.52 30.41 -20.65
C ASP A 119 19.65 29.44 -19.48
N ALA A 120 19.98 29.96 -18.30
CA ALA A 120 19.93 29.26 -17.04
C ALA A 120 18.84 29.89 -16.17
N ALA A 121 17.77 29.13 -15.97
CA ALA A 121 16.63 29.45 -15.12
C ALA A 121 15.96 30.81 -15.42
N GLY A 122 15.95 31.22 -16.70
CA GLY A 122 15.41 32.48 -17.20
C GLY A 122 16.44 33.60 -17.37
N THR A 123 17.72 33.37 -17.07
CA THR A 123 18.80 34.33 -17.29
C THR A 123 19.65 33.90 -18.49
N PRO A 124 19.76 34.69 -19.57
CA PRO A 124 20.62 34.37 -20.71
C PRO A 124 22.09 34.16 -20.28
N VAL A 125 22.69 33.08 -20.76
CA VAL A 125 24.09 32.70 -20.47
C VAL A 125 24.99 32.97 -21.68
N GLY A 126 24.45 32.79 -22.89
CA GLY A 126 25.13 33.08 -24.14
C GLY A 126 24.38 32.50 -25.34
N ALA A 127 24.90 32.74 -26.54
CA ALA A 127 24.42 32.12 -27.77
C ALA A 127 25.60 31.61 -28.60
N PHE A 128 25.40 30.52 -29.34
CA PHE A 128 26.44 29.86 -30.13
C PHE A 128 25.85 29.03 -31.27
N ASP A 129 26.62 28.82 -32.32
CA ASP A 129 26.24 27.94 -33.42
C ASP A 129 26.67 26.50 -33.13
N VAL A 130 25.72 25.57 -33.26
CA VAL A 130 25.99 24.13 -33.14
C VAL A 130 26.55 23.63 -34.46
N VAL A 131 27.88 23.65 -34.57
CA VAL A 131 28.63 23.43 -35.81
C VAL A 131 28.53 21.99 -36.30
N ARG A 132 28.25 21.79 -37.59
CA ARG A 132 28.25 20.47 -38.25
C ARG A 132 29.63 19.81 -38.19
N ILE A 133 29.65 18.57 -37.72
CA ILE A 133 30.80 17.67 -37.76
C ILE A 133 30.34 16.41 -38.52
N ILE A 134 31.23 15.79 -39.27
CA ILE A 134 30.99 14.47 -39.87
C ILE A 134 31.18 13.43 -38.76
N ASP A 135 30.15 12.62 -38.52
CA ASP A 135 30.13 11.50 -37.57
C ASP A 135 30.57 11.87 -36.14
N GLY A 136 30.10 13.01 -35.61
CA GLY A 136 30.54 13.48 -34.31
C GLY A 136 29.73 14.62 -33.66
N THR A 137 29.96 14.75 -32.35
CA THR A 137 29.35 15.76 -31.46
C THR A 137 30.39 16.73 -30.91
N ARG A 138 30.11 18.03 -30.91
CA ARG A 138 30.90 19.06 -30.20
C ARG A 138 30.49 19.14 -28.73
N ARG A 139 31.36 19.77 -27.93
CA ARG A 139 31.15 19.99 -26.50
C ARG A 139 31.10 21.48 -26.23
N TYR A 140 29.90 21.98 -25.96
CA TYR A 140 29.62 23.37 -25.66
C TYR A 140 29.68 23.56 -24.14
N ARG A 141 30.50 24.52 -23.70
CA ARG A 141 30.80 24.74 -22.27
C ARG A 141 30.32 26.11 -21.84
N ALA A 142 29.52 26.15 -20.79
CA ALA A 142 29.01 27.37 -20.19
C ALA A 142 29.31 27.37 -18.68
N LEU A 143 29.84 28.47 -18.17
CA LEU A 143 30.06 28.67 -16.75
C LEU A 143 28.84 29.39 -16.15
N LEU A 144 28.14 28.74 -15.24
CA LEU A 144 27.05 29.33 -14.49
C LEU A 144 27.57 29.93 -13.17
N PRO A 145 27.20 31.18 -12.84
CA PRO A 145 27.50 31.75 -11.53
C PRO A 145 26.69 31.03 -10.42
N PRO A 146 27.09 31.16 -9.14
CA PRO A 146 26.33 30.60 -8.03
C PRO A 146 24.93 31.21 -7.95
N ALA A 147 23.88 30.40 -8.04
CA ALA A 147 22.49 30.84 -7.98
C ALA A 147 21.62 29.83 -7.21
N GLU A 148 21.24 30.16 -5.97
CA GLU A 148 20.36 29.33 -5.15
C GLU A 148 18.89 29.60 -5.49
N ARG A 149 18.08 28.54 -5.60
CA ARG A 149 16.61 28.61 -5.63
C ARG A 149 16.05 27.44 -4.82
N PHE A 150 15.01 27.70 -4.02
CA PHE A 150 14.39 26.68 -3.17
C PHE A 150 13.50 25.71 -3.99
N GLY A 151 14.15 24.74 -4.63
CA GLY A 151 13.52 23.68 -5.43
C GLY A 151 14.55 22.59 -5.73
N TRP A 152 14.11 21.42 -6.22
CA TRP A 152 15.03 20.32 -6.51
C TRP A 152 15.88 20.55 -7.77
N SER A 153 15.46 21.47 -8.65
CA SER A 153 15.97 21.56 -10.02
C SER A 153 16.56 22.92 -10.43
N LEU A 154 17.71 22.86 -11.12
CA LEU A 154 18.14 23.85 -12.09
C LEU A 154 17.40 23.62 -13.43
N ARG A 155 17.09 24.68 -14.17
CA ARG A 155 16.54 24.60 -15.54
C ARG A 155 17.50 25.27 -16.51
N LEU A 156 17.78 24.62 -17.63
CA LEU A 156 18.49 25.18 -18.77
C LEU A 156 17.50 25.30 -19.92
N GLY A 157 17.30 26.49 -20.46
CA GLY A 157 16.52 26.68 -21.68
C GLY A 157 17.42 26.73 -22.91
N LEU A 158 16.92 26.19 -24.02
CA LEU A 158 17.60 26.09 -25.30
C LEU A 158 16.66 26.61 -26.38
N GLN A 159 16.75 27.90 -26.70
CA GLN A 159 16.07 28.47 -27.85
C GLN A 159 16.90 28.14 -29.09
N SER A 160 16.34 27.35 -30.01
CA SER A 160 17.04 26.80 -31.16
C SER A 160 16.42 27.33 -32.44
N SER A 161 17.22 27.90 -33.34
CA SER A 161 16.80 28.05 -34.74
C SER A 161 16.43 26.68 -35.31
N THR A 162 15.34 26.55 -36.04
CA THR A 162 14.86 25.26 -36.57
C THR A 162 14.91 25.17 -38.09
N PHE A 163 14.89 23.94 -38.61
CA PHE A 163 14.69 23.64 -40.02
C PHE A 163 13.74 22.43 -40.18
N THR A 164 13.31 22.13 -41.40
CA THR A 164 12.53 20.93 -41.74
C THR A 164 13.25 20.13 -42.83
N LEU A 165 13.01 18.82 -42.92
CA LEU A 165 13.50 17.99 -44.01
C LEU A 165 12.37 17.75 -45.02
N PRO A 166 12.65 17.50 -46.32
CA PRO A 166 11.61 17.23 -47.32
C PRO A 166 10.64 16.08 -46.94
N ASN A 167 11.11 15.12 -46.14
CA ASN A 167 10.36 13.96 -45.67
C ASN A 167 10.11 13.97 -44.14
N ASP A 168 10.34 15.09 -43.45
CA ASP A 168 10.11 15.23 -42.00
C ASP A 168 9.50 16.60 -41.67
N SER A 169 8.22 16.60 -41.32
CA SER A 169 7.47 17.81 -40.97
C SER A 169 7.80 18.37 -39.59
N ARG A 170 8.69 17.73 -38.82
CA ARG A 170 9.16 18.25 -37.54
C ARG A 170 10.07 19.46 -37.75
N GLN A 171 9.83 20.53 -37.00
CA GLN A 171 10.81 21.60 -36.84
C GLN A 171 11.96 21.10 -35.94
N LEU A 172 13.09 20.78 -36.55
CA LEU A 172 14.28 20.24 -35.91
C LEU A 172 15.25 21.38 -35.56
N GLY A 173 15.57 21.54 -34.27
CA GLY A 173 16.54 22.50 -33.78
C GLY A 173 17.97 21.99 -33.92
N ALA A 174 18.54 21.54 -32.80
CA ALA A 174 19.85 20.88 -32.69
C ALA A 174 19.70 19.51 -32.01
N VAL A 175 20.67 18.61 -32.22
CA VAL A 175 20.73 17.31 -31.54
C VAL A 175 21.45 17.47 -30.19
N VAL A 176 20.87 16.92 -29.12
CA VAL A 176 21.53 16.78 -27.81
C VAL A 176 21.51 15.31 -27.39
N ASP A 177 22.67 14.78 -26.98
CA ASP A 177 22.80 13.39 -26.50
C ASP A 177 23.26 13.30 -25.02
N ARG A 178 23.86 14.37 -24.46
CA ARG A 178 24.37 14.37 -23.09
C ARG A 178 24.51 15.76 -22.50
N VAL A 179 24.27 15.86 -21.18
CA VAL A 179 24.63 17.01 -20.35
C VAL A 179 25.48 16.53 -19.18
N ILE A 180 26.57 17.25 -18.89
CA ILE A 180 27.44 17.01 -17.75
C ILE A 180 27.51 18.29 -16.92
N MET A 181 27.38 18.17 -15.59
CA MET A 181 27.40 19.27 -14.65
C MET A 181 28.54 19.09 -13.63
N THR A 182 29.47 20.06 -13.60
CA THR A 182 30.70 20.01 -12.79
C THR A 182 30.80 21.25 -11.90
N PRO A 183 30.55 21.14 -10.58
CA PRO A 183 30.76 22.23 -9.65
C PRO A 183 32.24 22.62 -9.55
N LEU A 184 32.51 23.92 -9.46
CA LEU A 184 33.85 24.51 -9.35
C LEU A 184 33.99 25.18 -7.97
N ALA A 185 34.40 24.38 -6.98
CA ALA A 185 34.71 24.84 -5.63
C ALA A 185 35.81 23.98 -5.02
N GLY A 186 36.63 24.57 -4.13
CA GLY A 186 37.65 23.84 -3.38
C GLY A 186 37.12 23.40 -2.01
N GLY A 187 37.06 22.09 -1.76
CA GLY A 187 36.63 21.51 -0.49
C GLY A 187 35.28 20.79 -0.57
N VAL A 188 34.59 20.69 0.58
CA VAL A 188 33.30 19.97 0.68
C VAL A 188 32.18 20.78 0.03
N LEU A 189 31.49 20.16 -0.92
CA LEU A 189 30.34 20.73 -1.61
C LEU A 189 29.12 20.72 -0.69
N ILE A 190 28.60 21.91 -0.37
CA ILE A 190 27.40 22.06 0.46
C ILE A 190 26.15 21.81 -0.41
N PRO A 191 25.22 20.93 -0.02
CA PRO A 191 23.94 20.76 -0.71
C PRO A 191 23.14 22.06 -0.83
N SER A 192 22.29 22.16 -1.87
CA SER A 192 21.34 23.26 -2.02
C SER A 192 20.45 23.40 -0.78
N LEU A 193 19.96 24.61 -0.51
CA LEU A 193 19.16 24.91 0.69
C LEU A 193 17.89 24.04 0.75
N TRP A 194 17.35 23.73 -0.43
CA TRP A 194 16.29 22.74 -0.61
C TRP A 194 16.67 21.35 -0.07
N LEU A 195 17.80 20.77 -0.48
CA LEU A 195 18.21 19.42 -0.06
C LEU A 195 18.59 19.38 1.43
N LEU A 196 19.15 20.47 1.98
CA LEU A 196 19.40 20.61 3.42
C LEU A 196 18.09 20.58 4.24
N VAL A 197 17.07 21.34 3.83
CA VAL A 197 15.77 21.40 4.54
C VAL A 197 15.04 20.06 4.47
N TRP A 198 14.98 19.42 3.29
CA TRP A 198 14.34 18.10 3.18
C TRP A 198 15.15 17.00 3.86
N GLY A 199 16.49 17.04 3.83
CA GLY A 199 17.34 16.12 4.60
C GLY A 199 17.14 16.24 6.12
N ALA A 200 17.03 17.46 6.64
CA ALA A 200 16.69 17.69 8.05
C ALA A 200 15.28 17.16 8.38
N GLY A 201 14.30 17.41 7.50
CA GLY A 201 12.94 16.88 7.62
C GLY A 201 12.88 15.35 7.64
N LEU A 202 13.72 14.68 6.83
CA LEU A 202 13.82 13.22 6.78
C LEU A 202 14.23 12.63 8.14
N GLY A 203 15.28 13.17 8.75
CA GLY A 203 15.75 12.72 10.07
C GLY A 203 14.76 13.04 11.20
N LEU A 204 14.20 14.25 11.19
CA LEU A 204 13.23 14.71 12.20
C LEU A 204 11.95 13.88 12.17
N LEU A 205 11.33 13.70 10.99
CA LEU A 205 10.07 12.96 10.85
C LEU A 205 10.29 11.44 10.88
N GLY A 206 11.44 10.96 10.41
CA GLY A 206 11.88 9.57 10.56
C GLY A 206 12.03 9.15 12.03
N TYR A 207 12.34 10.07 12.94
CA TYR A 207 12.27 9.86 14.39
C TYR A 207 10.83 10.07 14.92
N ALA A 208 10.18 11.18 14.54
CA ALA A 208 8.89 11.58 15.11
C ALA A 208 7.76 10.59 14.83
N LEU A 209 7.67 9.99 13.64
CA LEU A 209 6.60 9.06 13.27
C LEU A 209 6.63 7.76 14.12
N PRO A 210 7.76 7.02 14.24
CA PRO A 210 7.91 5.91 15.19
C PRO A 210 7.55 6.27 16.64
N ARG A 211 7.97 7.45 17.13
CA ARG A 211 7.61 7.93 18.48
C ARG A 211 6.11 8.24 18.60
N GLY A 212 5.51 8.77 17.54
CA GLY A 212 4.07 9.08 17.42
C GLY A 212 3.19 7.84 17.54
N ILE A 213 3.60 6.70 16.96
CA ILE A 213 2.91 5.41 17.11
C ILE A 213 3.31 4.64 18.40
N GLY A 214 4.16 5.22 19.24
CA GLY A 214 4.50 4.67 20.56
C GLY A 214 5.70 3.72 20.60
N LEU A 215 6.52 3.62 19.54
CA LEU A 215 7.78 2.86 19.58
C LEU A 215 8.81 3.53 20.51
N GLY A 216 9.68 2.72 21.10
CA GLY A 216 10.73 3.16 22.02
C GLY A 216 11.83 3.97 21.34
N ARG A 217 12.55 4.79 22.11
CA ARG A 217 13.57 5.73 21.60
C ARG A 217 14.63 5.04 20.72
N GLY A 218 15.23 3.95 21.17
CA GLY A 218 16.25 3.22 20.38
C GLY A 218 15.73 2.73 19.02
N VAL A 219 14.49 2.23 18.97
CA VAL A 219 13.85 1.81 17.71
C VAL A 219 13.59 3.02 16.80
N ALA A 220 13.13 4.14 17.35
CA ALA A 220 12.91 5.36 16.58
C ALA A 220 14.20 5.98 16.02
N LEU A 221 15.30 5.98 16.79
CA LEU A 221 16.62 6.39 16.33
C LEU A 221 17.13 5.46 15.22
N ALA A 222 17.00 4.15 15.39
CA ALA A 222 17.38 3.17 14.38
C ALA A 222 16.57 3.33 13.08
N CYS A 223 15.25 3.60 13.17
CA CYS A 223 14.41 3.87 12.00
C CYS A 223 14.86 5.16 11.27
N ALA A 224 15.12 6.24 12.01
CA ALA A 224 15.56 7.51 11.44
C ALA A 224 16.92 7.38 10.74
N LEU A 225 17.90 6.73 11.38
CA LEU A 225 19.23 6.50 10.83
C LEU A 225 19.21 5.55 9.63
N ALA A 226 18.45 4.44 9.69
CA ALA A 226 18.34 3.50 8.58
C ALA A 226 17.68 4.14 7.36
N LEU A 227 16.64 4.97 7.56
CA LEU A 227 15.99 5.70 6.47
C LEU A 227 16.91 6.77 5.86
N ALA A 228 17.63 7.54 6.70
CA ALA A 228 18.61 8.52 6.25
C ALA A 228 19.77 7.88 5.49
N ALA A 229 20.30 6.74 5.98
CA ALA A 229 21.35 5.98 5.31
C ALA A 229 20.88 5.38 3.98
N LEU A 230 19.65 4.87 3.91
CA LEU A 230 19.06 4.35 2.67
C LEU A 230 18.88 5.46 1.61
N VAL A 231 18.43 6.65 2.02
CA VAL A 231 18.30 7.80 1.12
C VAL A 231 19.67 8.32 0.68
N ALA A 232 20.64 8.42 1.59
CA ALA A 232 22.01 8.79 1.24
C ALA A 232 22.65 7.78 0.27
N TRP A 233 22.53 6.48 0.53
CA TRP A 233 23.01 5.44 -0.38
C TRP A 233 22.35 5.53 -1.76
N GLY A 234 21.03 5.76 -1.83
CA GLY A 234 20.34 5.95 -3.10
C GLY A 234 20.79 7.20 -3.86
N ILE A 235 21.15 8.29 -3.16
CA ILE A 235 21.70 9.51 -3.79
C ILE A 235 23.08 9.21 -4.40
N ALA A 236 23.96 8.52 -3.67
CA ALA A 236 25.28 8.16 -4.18
C ALA A 236 25.22 7.15 -5.33
N ALA A 237 24.36 6.12 -5.21
CA ALA A 237 24.28 5.02 -6.17
C ALA A 237 23.45 5.35 -7.42
N ARG A 238 22.37 6.13 -7.29
CA ARG A 238 21.40 6.46 -8.35
C ARG A 238 20.87 7.91 -8.20
N PRO A 239 21.72 8.95 -8.33
CA PRO A 239 21.36 10.33 -8.02
C PRO A 239 20.12 10.83 -8.77
N LEU A 240 20.01 10.52 -10.06
CA LEU A 240 18.87 10.93 -10.90
C LEU A 240 17.55 10.23 -10.50
N GLU A 241 17.60 9.02 -9.95
CA GLU A 241 16.42 8.28 -9.54
C GLU A 241 15.86 8.73 -8.18
N LEU A 242 16.64 9.48 -7.36
CA LEU A 242 16.24 9.84 -5.99
C LEU A 242 16.31 11.35 -5.66
N LEU A 243 17.29 12.12 -6.16
CA LEU A 243 17.37 13.56 -5.89
C LEU A 243 16.07 14.32 -6.25
N PRO A 244 15.39 14.04 -7.38
CA PRO A 244 14.13 14.71 -7.72
C PRO A 244 12.93 14.35 -6.83
N PHE A 245 13.10 13.48 -5.82
CA PHE A 245 12.02 12.84 -5.07
C PHE A 245 12.18 12.83 -3.54
N VAL A 246 13.29 13.33 -2.97
CA VAL A 246 13.52 13.37 -1.51
C VAL A 246 12.36 14.04 -0.76
N GLN A 247 11.82 15.14 -1.28
CA GLN A 247 10.64 15.84 -0.78
C GLN A 247 9.41 14.94 -0.66
N ARG A 248 9.19 13.99 -1.58
CA ARG A 248 8.03 13.08 -1.53
C ARG A 248 8.13 12.11 -0.36
N ILE A 249 9.33 11.59 -0.09
CA ILE A 249 9.59 10.71 1.06
C ILE A 249 9.30 11.46 2.37
N VAL A 250 9.76 12.70 2.47
CA VAL A 250 9.57 13.51 3.69
C VAL A 250 8.11 13.94 3.86
N VAL A 251 7.39 14.29 2.78
CA VAL A 251 5.95 14.58 2.83
C VAL A 251 5.14 13.34 3.22
N LEU A 252 5.50 12.12 2.77
CA LEU A 252 4.90 10.88 3.25
C LEU A 252 5.07 10.69 4.77
N LEU A 253 6.27 10.96 5.31
CA LEU A 253 6.49 10.93 6.76
C LEU A 253 5.71 12.03 7.50
N GLY A 254 5.60 13.20 6.90
CA GLY A 254 4.85 14.35 7.43
C GLY A 254 3.35 14.07 7.52
N LEU A 255 2.75 13.58 6.43
CA LEU A 255 1.36 13.13 6.38
C LEU A 255 1.11 11.94 7.31
N GLY A 256 2.03 10.97 7.39
CA GLY A 256 1.97 9.90 8.38
C GLY A 256 1.96 10.42 9.83
N THR A 257 2.83 11.40 10.13
CA THR A 257 2.91 12.02 11.46
C THR A 257 1.64 12.81 11.80
N LEU A 258 1.13 13.59 10.84
CA LEU A 258 -0.12 14.35 10.95
C LEU A 258 -1.32 13.43 11.15
N GLY A 259 -1.44 12.36 10.35
CA GLY A 259 -2.50 11.37 10.46
C GLY A 259 -2.49 10.66 11.82
N ILE A 260 -1.32 10.27 12.33
CA ILE A 260 -1.20 9.68 13.67
C ILE A 260 -1.51 10.69 14.77
N ALA A 261 -1.15 11.97 14.62
CA ALA A 261 -1.52 13.02 15.56
C ALA A 261 -3.04 13.27 15.60
N LEU A 262 -3.69 13.36 14.43
CA LEU A 262 -5.14 13.54 14.30
C LEU A 262 -5.91 12.32 14.81
N ALA A 263 -5.50 11.10 14.45
CA ALA A 263 -6.12 9.87 14.94
C ALA A 263 -6.03 9.78 16.47
N ARG A 264 -4.87 10.12 17.07
CA ARG A 264 -4.70 10.18 18.54
C ARG A 264 -5.48 11.31 19.23
N LEU A 265 -5.86 12.37 18.50
CA LEU A 265 -6.70 13.45 19.02
C LEU A 265 -8.18 13.03 19.07
N LEU A 266 -8.65 12.37 18.01
CA LEU A 266 -10.03 11.92 17.86
C LEU A 266 -10.32 10.60 18.60
N ALA A 267 -9.32 9.74 18.75
CA ALA A 267 -9.35 8.46 19.45
C ALA A 267 -8.11 8.32 20.37
N PRO A 268 -8.13 8.89 21.59
CA PRO A 268 -6.97 8.89 22.48
C PRO A 268 -6.53 7.49 22.91
N PRO A 269 -5.24 7.12 22.78
CA PRO A 269 -4.74 5.82 23.21
C PRO A 269 -4.72 5.70 24.75
N VAL A 270 -5.06 4.51 25.24
CA VAL A 270 -4.98 4.11 26.64
C VAL A 270 -3.58 3.59 26.99
N ILE A 271 -3.20 3.68 28.27
CA ILE A 271 -1.94 3.12 28.79
C ILE A 271 -2.25 1.78 29.45
N VAL A 272 -1.86 0.68 28.81
CA VAL A 272 -1.96 -0.66 29.38
C VAL A 272 -0.69 -0.95 30.18
N ARG A 273 -0.85 -1.27 31.47
CA ARG A 273 0.26 -1.78 32.30
C ARG A 273 0.46 -3.26 32.01
N ASN A 274 1.72 -3.69 31.94
CA ASN A 274 2.06 -5.11 31.78
C ASN A 274 1.94 -5.82 33.12
N ASP A 275 0.71 -5.97 33.60
CA ASP A 275 0.40 -6.70 34.83
C ASP A 275 0.38 -8.21 34.51
N ARG A 276 1.58 -8.72 34.18
CA ARG A 276 1.90 -10.15 34.21
C ARG A 276 1.90 -10.61 35.67
N HIS A 277 0.70 -10.73 36.23
CA HIS A 277 0.24 -11.47 37.40
C HIS A 277 -1.24 -11.08 37.59
N ALA A 278 -2.10 -11.57 36.71
CA ALA A 278 -3.52 -11.67 37.06
C ALA A 278 -3.65 -12.76 38.14
N PRO A 279 -4.36 -12.55 39.25
CA PRO A 279 -4.67 -13.62 40.19
C PRO A 279 -5.41 -14.75 39.47
N SER A 280 -5.09 -16.00 39.79
CA SER A 280 -5.93 -17.14 39.41
C SER A 280 -7.25 -17.07 40.18
N GLU A 281 -8.38 -17.33 39.51
CA GLU A 281 -9.74 -17.37 40.10
C GLU A 281 -9.97 -18.60 41.01
N GLN A 282 -8.99 -18.97 41.83
CA GLN A 282 -9.01 -20.13 42.74
C GLN A 282 -8.42 -19.82 44.13
N ALA A 283 -8.14 -18.56 44.46
CA ALA A 283 -7.63 -18.14 45.78
C ALA A 283 -8.66 -17.29 46.55
N LEU A 284 -9.83 -17.88 46.85
CA LEU A 284 -10.76 -17.37 47.86
C LEU A 284 -10.75 -18.31 49.07
N GLY A 285 -9.89 -18.01 50.04
CA GLY A 285 -9.85 -18.69 51.33
C GLY A 285 -8.49 -18.54 52.02
N LEU A 286 -8.51 -17.94 53.22
CA LEU A 286 -7.57 -18.12 54.34
C LEU A 286 -6.10 -17.72 54.08
N ASP A 287 -5.41 -16.88 54.87
CA ASP A 287 -5.69 -16.33 56.21
C ASP A 287 -5.13 -14.91 56.39
N ASP A 288 -5.70 -14.16 57.35
CA ASP A 288 -5.04 -13.00 57.95
C ASP A 288 -3.99 -13.48 58.97
N ASN A 289 -2.70 -13.27 58.70
CA ASN A 289 -1.65 -12.90 59.68
C ASN A 289 -0.24 -12.96 59.08
N ASN A 290 0.34 -11.81 58.70
CA ASN A 290 1.71 -11.43 59.09
C ASN A 290 2.02 -9.97 58.70
N ALA A 291 2.67 -9.26 59.61
CA ALA A 291 3.20 -7.91 59.37
C ALA A 291 4.70 -7.95 59.03
N ASP A 292 5.29 -6.77 58.80
CA ASP A 292 6.73 -6.49 58.82
C ASP A 292 7.65 -7.29 57.88
N GLN A 293 7.68 -6.88 56.61
CA GLN A 293 8.95 -6.73 55.88
C GLN A 293 9.01 -5.39 55.10
N PRO A 294 10.07 -4.57 55.26
CA PRO A 294 10.19 -3.29 54.55
C PRO A 294 10.66 -3.50 53.10
N ALA A 295 9.70 -3.51 52.16
CA ALA A 295 9.98 -3.69 50.74
C ALA A 295 10.97 -2.63 50.17
N SER A 296 12.05 -3.09 49.55
CA SER A 296 13.15 -2.24 49.08
C SER A 296 12.73 -1.36 47.88
N ARG A 297 12.95 -0.05 48.01
CA ARG A 297 12.55 0.98 47.02
C ARG A 297 13.50 1.06 45.81
N THR A 298 13.56 0.01 44.98
CA THR A 298 14.27 0.03 43.68
C THR A 298 13.41 -0.46 42.51
N ALA A 299 12.08 -0.42 42.64
CA ALA A 299 11.14 -0.66 41.55
C ALA A 299 11.28 0.41 40.45
N THR A 300 12.05 0.12 39.40
CA THR A 300 12.12 0.96 38.20
C THR A 300 10.72 1.10 37.56
N PRO A 301 10.34 2.30 37.08
CA PRO A 301 8.96 2.56 36.65
C PRO A 301 8.64 1.85 35.33
N ARG A 302 8.16 0.60 35.43
CA ARG A 302 7.75 -0.27 34.31
C ARG A 302 6.86 0.50 33.34
N HIS A 303 7.39 0.79 32.15
CA HIS A 303 6.70 1.61 31.16
C HIS A 303 5.46 0.90 30.61
N GLY A 304 4.27 1.42 30.95
CA GLY A 304 3.01 1.01 30.32
C GLY A 304 3.03 1.27 28.81
N ARG A 305 2.41 0.36 28.04
CA ARG A 305 2.37 0.42 26.58
C ARG A 305 1.16 1.22 26.11
N LEU A 306 1.33 1.99 25.04
CA LEU A 306 0.22 2.67 24.37
C LEU A 306 -0.58 1.66 23.55
N ALA A 307 -1.88 1.59 23.83
CA ALA A 307 -2.83 0.78 23.10
C ALA A 307 -4.08 1.59 22.73
N LEU A 308 -4.85 1.08 21.78
CA LEU A 308 -6.11 1.64 21.29
C LEU A 308 -7.23 0.66 21.66
N ARG A 309 -8.41 1.14 22.06
CA ARG A 309 -9.58 0.24 22.19
C ARG A 309 -10.01 -0.13 20.77
N GLY A 310 -10.18 -1.41 20.43
CA GLY A 310 -10.44 -1.80 19.04
C GLY A 310 -11.73 -1.22 18.44
N ALA A 311 -12.71 -0.83 19.27
CA ALA A 311 -13.87 -0.08 18.84
C ALA A 311 -13.55 1.32 18.24
N ASP A 312 -12.39 1.90 18.56
CA ASP A 312 -11.92 3.17 18.03
C ASP A 312 -11.01 3.01 16.79
N LEU A 313 -10.62 1.77 16.45
CA LEU A 313 -9.77 1.45 15.29
C LEU A 313 -10.28 2.02 13.95
N PRO A 314 -11.60 2.10 13.64
CA PRO A 314 -12.08 2.70 12.40
C PRO A 314 -11.62 4.15 12.18
N ILE A 315 -11.41 4.95 13.25
CA ILE A 315 -10.88 6.31 13.13
C ILE A 315 -9.45 6.29 12.57
N TYR A 316 -8.62 5.35 13.02
CA TYR A 316 -7.25 5.20 12.51
C TYR A 316 -7.24 4.76 11.04
N LEU A 317 -8.09 3.80 10.66
CA LEU A 317 -8.23 3.36 9.27
C LEU A 317 -8.68 4.53 8.36
N ALA A 318 -9.69 5.30 8.79
CA ALA A 318 -10.24 6.41 8.03
C ALA A 318 -9.24 7.58 7.91
N VAL A 319 -8.62 8.01 9.01
CA VAL A 319 -7.64 9.11 9.00
C VAL A 319 -6.43 8.75 8.13
N ALA A 320 -5.93 7.50 8.20
CA ALA A 320 -4.84 7.06 7.34
C ALA A 320 -5.25 7.02 5.86
N TRP A 321 -6.48 6.61 5.53
CA TRP A 321 -6.98 6.61 4.16
C TRP A 321 -6.96 8.02 3.57
N TRP A 322 -7.39 9.02 4.35
CA TRP A 322 -7.40 10.44 3.93
C TRP A 322 -6.02 11.10 3.81
N MET A 323 -4.93 10.46 4.23
CA MET A 323 -3.57 10.93 3.93
C MET A 323 -3.15 10.64 2.49
N ALA A 324 -3.72 9.61 1.84
CA ALA A 324 -3.39 9.24 0.46
C ALA A 324 -3.84 10.27 -0.61
N PRO A 325 -5.06 10.84 -0.60
CA PRO A 325 -5.43 11.91 -1.54
C PRO A 325 -4.64 13.21 -1.30
N LEU A 326 -4.21 13.47 -0.06
CA LEU A 326 -3.32 14.60 0.23
C LEU A 326 -1.92 14.39 -0.37
N PHE A 327 -1.42 13.14 -0.38
CA PHE A 327 -0.17 12.82 -1.06
C PHE A 327 -0.29 12.86 -2.58
N GLN A 328 -1.42 12.46 -3.17
CA GLN A 328 -1.71 12.70 -4.59
C GLN A 328 -1.68 14.20 -4.94
N LEU A 329 -2.37 15.04 -4.16
CA LEU A 329 -2.37 16.48 -4.36
C LEU A 329 -0.95 17.07 -4.32
N PHE A 330 -0.12 16.61 -3.38
CA PHE A 330 1.30 17.00 -3.35
C PHE A 330 2.08 16.52 -4.59
N GLN A 331 1.86 15.29 -5.07
CA GLN A 331 2.55 14.79 -6.27
C GLN A 331 2.11 15.48 -7.57
N ASN A 332 0.87 15.98 -7.60
CA ASN A 332 0.37 16.83 -8.68
C ASN A 332 1.12 18.17 -8.72
N ILE A 333 1.21 18.84 -7.56
CA ILE A 333 1.99 20.08 -7.37
C ILE A 333 3.49 19.84 -7.66
N ASP A 334 4.03 18.67 -7.31
CA ASP A 334 5.40 18.23 -7.63
C ASP A 334 5.56 17.69 -9.08
N GLY A 335 4.74 18.18 -10.01
CA GLY A 335 4.91 18.00 -11.44
C GLY A 335 4.54 16.61 -11.98
N ILE A 336 3.43 16.02 -11.54
CA ILE A 336 2.76 14.93 -12.27
C ILE A 336 1.27 15.30 -12.49
N PRO A 337 0.92 15.92 -13.63
CA PRO A 337 -0.38 16.58 -13.81
C PRO A 337 -1.59 15.65 -13.71
N ASP A 338 -1.44 14.37 -14.05
CA ASP A 338 -2.56 13.41 -14.10
C ASP A 338 -2.77 12.61 -12.79
N VAL A 339 -1.90 12.78 -11.78
CA VAL A 339 -1.92 12.00 -10.51
C VAL A 339 -2.70 12.71 -9.40
N GLY A 340 -3.67 13.56 -9.76
CA GLY A 340 -4.53 14.30 -8.82
C GLY A 340 -5.73 13.49 -8.27
N PRO A 341 -6.21 13.78 -7.05
CA PRO A 341 -7.45 13.21 -6.53
C PRO A 341 -8.67 13.82 -7.22
N GLY A 342 -9.70 13.01 -7.48
CA GLY A 342 -10.92 13.47 -8.15
C GLY A 342 -11.70 14.53 -7.35
N ILE A 343 -12.31 15.49 -8.07
CA ILE A 343 -13.05 16.63 -7.49
C ILE A 343 -14.06 16.22 -6.39
N PRO A 344 -14.88 15.16 -6.54
CA PRO A 344 -15.80 14.74 -5.48
C PRO A 344 -15.09 14.25 -4.21
N THR A 345 -13.94 13.58 -4.34
CA THR A 345 -13.13 13.15 -3.20
C THR A 345 -12.48 14.35 -2.50
N LEU A 346 -12.05 15.38 -3.25
CA LEU A 346 -11.60 16.66 -2.67
C LEU A 346 -12.74 17.38 -1.91
N ALA A 347 -13.94 17.42 -2.48
CA ALA A 347 -15.12 18.02 -1.83
C ALA A 347 -15.51 17.30 -0.53
N ILE A 348 -15.50 15.96 -0.52
CA ILE A 348 -15.73 15.16 0.69
C ILE A 348 -14.61 15.39 1.72
N GLY A 349 -13.35 15.48 1.30
CA GLY A 349 -12.22 15.81 2.17
C GLY A 349 -12.37 17.19 2.84
N GLY A 350 -12.79 18.20 2.06
CA GLY A 350 -13.12 19.54 2.57
C GLY A 350 -14.28 19.52 3.58
N ALA A 351 -15.34 18.75 3.29
CA ALA A 351 -16.48 18.58 4.21
C ALA A 351 -16.08 17.91 5.54
N ILE A 352 -15.19 16.91 5.50
CA ILE A 352 -14.58 16.33 6.73
C ILE A 352 -13.81 17.41 7.49
N GLY A 353 -12.99 18.21 6.81
CA GLY A 353 -12.21 19.29 7.42
C GLY A 353 -13.11 20.28 8.18
N LEU A 354 -14.18 20.75 7.53
CA LEU A 354 -15.18 21.63 8.15
C LEU A 354 -15.90 20.96 9.32
N ALA A 355 -16.28 19.68 9.20
CA ALA A 355 -16.94 18.94 10.28
C ALA A 355 -16.02 18.73 11.51
N LEU A 356 -14.73 18.47 11.30
CA LEU A 356 -13.74 18.35 12.36
C LEU A 356 -13.41 19.70 13.01
N LEU A 357 -13.40 20.80 12.26
CA LEU A 357 -13.31 22.16 12.80
C LEU A 357 -14.54 22.51 13.65
N GLY A 358 -15.75 22.16 13.18
CA GLY A 358 -16.99 22.28 13.96
C GLY A 358 -16.96 21.47 15.25
N LEU A 359 -16.43 20.25 15.22
CA LEU A 359 -16.23 19.40 16.40
C LEU A 359 -15.21 20.01 17.38
N ALA A 360 -14.12 20.60 16.89
CA ALA A 360 -13.15 21.31 17.71
C ALA A 360 -13.75 22.56 18.37
N GLY A 361 -14.56 23.33 17.64
CA GLY A 361 -15.31 24.47 18.15
C GLY A 361 -16.31 24.07 19.24
N TRP A 362 -17.10 23.01 19.01
CA TRP A 362 -17.97 22.42 20.02
C TRP A 362 -17.21 22.00 21.27
N TYR A 363 -16.04 21.36 21.11
CA TYR A 363 -15.23 20.92 22.24
C TYR A 363 -14.70 22.12 23.04
N ALA A 364 -14.25 23.18 22.37
CA ALA A 364 -13.77 24.41 23.00
C ALA A 364 -14.87 25.17 23.77
N LEU A 365 -16.08 25.26 23.20
CA LEU A 365 -17.20 26.04 23.75
C LEU A 365 -18.05 25.28 24.78
N ARG A 366 -18.24 23.96 24.61
CA ARG A 366 -19.13 23.14 25.45
C ARG A 366 -18.46 21.87 26.00
N GLY A 367 -17.62 21.21 25.21
CA GLY A 367 -16.94 19.98 25.65
C GLY A 367 -16.06 20.17 26.89
N ARG A 368 -15.40 21.33 27.04
CA ARG A 368 -14.61 21.71 28.22
C ARG A 368 -15.40 21.80 29.54
N ALA A 369 -16.73 21.99 29.47
CA ALA A 369 -17.59 22.07 30.66
C ALA A 369 -18.10 20.70 31.13
N GLN A 370 -17.89 19.64 30.35
CA GLN A 370 -18.28 18.27 30.69
C GLN A 370 -17.10 17.50 31.35
N PRO A 371 -17.37 16.41 32.08
CA PRO A 371 -16.34 15.47 32.52
C PRO A 371 -15.46 15.02 31.33
N PRO A 372 -14.11 15.08 31.41
CA PRO A 372 -13.24 14.88 30.25
C PRO A 372 -13.43 13.56 29.50
N GLU A 373 -13.82 12.49 30.20
CA GLU A 373 -14.10 11.19 29.57
C GLU A 373 -15.40 11.18 28.77
N GLN A 374 -16.44 11.85 29.25
CA GLN A 374 -17.71 12.01 28.55
C GLN A 374 -17.54 12.88 27.29
N ALA A 375 -16.81 13.99 27.41
CA ALA A 375 -16.48 14.87 26.29
C ALA A 375 -15.68 14.13 25.20
N ARG A 376 -14.67 13.34 25.60
CA ARG A 376 -13.89 12.49 24.68
C ARG A 376 -14.74 11.40 24.03
N ALA A 377 -15.61 10.72 24.79
CA ALA A 377 -16.48 9.69 24.25
C ALA A 377 -17.49 10.25 23.23
N GLN A 378 -18.03 11.45 23.47
CA GLN A 378 -18.86 12.18 22.51
C GLN A 378 -18.06 12.57 21.25
N ALA A 379 -16.86 13.14 21.41
CA ALA A 379 -15.99 13.49 20.28
C ALA A 379 -15.59 12.27 19.43
N THR A 380 -15.27 11.13 20.07
CA THR A 380 -14.94 9.87 19.38
C THR A 380 -16.15 9.36 18.58
N ARG A 381 -17.35 9.39 19.16
CA ARG A 381 -18.60 9.02 18.47
C ARG A 381 -18.93 9.94 17.30
N ALA A 382 -18.72 11.26 17.46
CA ALA A 382 -18.89 12.23 16.39
C ALA A 382 -17.90 11.99 15.23
N ALA A 383 -16.62 11.73 15.55
CA ALA A 383 -15.61 11.38 14.55
C ALA A 383 -15.96 10.08 13.79
N LEU A 384 -16.42 9.03 14.49
CA LEU A 384 -16.93 7.79 13.86
C LEU A 384 -18.09 8.07 12.91
N ALA A 385 -19.04 8.94 13.28
CA ALA A 385 -20.16 9.32 12.43
C ALA A 385 -19.71 10.12 11.19
N ILE A 386 -18.83 11.12 11.37
CA ILE A 386 -18.26 11.93 10.28
C ILE A 386 -17.53 11.04 9.27
N PHE A 387 -16.63 10.17 9.72
CA PHE A 387 -15.89 9.28 8.82
C PHE A 387 -16.78 8.20 8.20
N GLY A 388 -17.76 7.65 8.92
CA GLY A 388 -18.72 6.68 8.37
C GLY A 388 -19.59 7.29 7.26
N LEU A 389 -20.11 8.50 7.46
CA LEU A 389 -20.89 9.23 6.46
C LEU A 389 -20.04 9.63 5.25
N ALA A 390 -18.81 10.10 5.46
CA ALA A 390 -17.91 10.45 4.37
C ALA A 390 -17.44 9.23 3.57
N ALA A 391 -17.24 8.08 4.23
CA ALA A 391 -16.95 6.81 3.59
C ALA A 391 -18.14 6.32 2.74
N LEU A 392 -19.37 6.45 3.25
CA LEU A 392 -20.60 6.17 2.48
C LEU A 392 -20.74 7.10 1.27
N ALA A 393 -20.50 8.40 1.43
CA ALA A 393 -20.54 9.36 0.33
C ALA A 393 -19.50 9.04 -0.75
N ASN A 394 -18.26 8.70 -0.37
CA ASN A 394 -17.22 8.34 -1.33
C ASN A 394 -17.50 6.97 -1.99
N LEU A 395 -18.12 6.01 -1.28
CA LEU A 395 -18.63 4.78 -1.89
C LEU A 395 -19.69 5.07 -2.97
N VAL A 396 -20.67 5.94 -2.70
CA VAL A 396 -21.69 6.34 -3.69
C VAL A 396 -21.04 7.00 -4.90
N VAL A 397 -20.11 7.94 -4.70
CA VAL A 397 -19.30 8.53 -5.78
C VAL A 397 -18.58 7.48 -6.61
N MET A 398 -17.92 6.52 -5.96
CA MET A 398 -17.18 5.45 -6.64
C MET A 398 -18.09 4.50 -7.42
N ILE A 399 -19.29 4.20 -6.92
CA ILE A 399 -20.30 3.40 -7.64
C ILE A 399 -20.83 4.17 -8.86
N VAL A 400 -21.20 5.45 -8.70
CA VAL A 400 -21.66 6.29 -9.83
C VAL A 400 -20.57 6.40 -10.91
N PHE A 401 -19.32 6.62 -10.51
CA PHE A 401 -18.17 6.59 -11.43
C PHE A 401 -18.06 5.24 -12.15
N ALA A 402 -18.19 4.12 -11.43
CA ALA A 402 -18.08 2.78 -12.00
C ALA A 402 -19.18 2.46 -13.04
N PHE A 403 -20.40 2.97 -12.85
CA PHE A 403 -21.48 2.85 -13.83
C PHE A 403 -21.20 3.63 -15.12
N GLY A 404 -20.42 4.72 -15.07
CA GLY A 404 -19.96 5.49 -16.24
C GLY A 404 -18.72 4.94 -16.97
N ARG A 405 -18.34 3.67 -16.75
CA ARG A 405 -17.17 3.04 -17.41
C ARG A 405 -17.58 2.04 -18.49
N GLN A 406 -16.65 1.74 -19.40
CA GLN A 406 -16.90 0.87 -20.55
C GLN A 406 -17.04 -0.64 -20.22
N GLY A 407 -16.67 -1.12 -19.03
CA GLY A 407 -16.78 -2.55 -18.68
C GLY A 407 -15.95 -3.50 -19.56
N PRO A 408 -14.65 -3.24 -19.82
CA PRO A 408 -13.85 -4.02 -20.78
C PRO A 408 -13.82 -5.52 -20.51
N ASP A 409 -13.78 -5.95 -19.23
CA ASP A 409 -13.70 -7.36 -18.88
C ASP A 409 -15.05 -8.08 -19.07
N PHE A 410 -16.16 -7.39 -18.78
CA PHE A 410 -17.49 -7.86 -19.17
C PHE A 410 -17.59 -8.09 -20.68
N TRP A 411 -17.10 -7.16 -21.51
CA TRP A 411 -17.17 -7.30 -22.96
C TRP A 411 -16.36 -8.47 -23.51
N ILE A 412 -15.20 -8.79 -22.91
CA ILE A 412 -14.42 -10.00 -23.25
C ILE A 412 -15.26 -11.26 -23.02
N LEU A 413 -15.93 -11.34 -21.86
CA LEU A 413 -16.72 -12.50 -21.45
C LEU A 413 -18.01 -12.65 -22.26
N PHE A 414 -18.73 -11.54 -22.43
CA PHE A 414 -19.97 -11.48 -23.20
C PHE A 414 -19.74 -11.73 -24.70
N LYS A 415 -18.61 -11.27 -25.27
CA LYS A 415 -18.19 -11.63 -26.64
C LYS A 415 -18.00 -13.14 -26.76
N GLY A 416 -17.22 -13.77 -25.88
CA GLY A 416 -16.98 -15.23 -25.93
C GLY A 416 -18.28 -16.03 -25.90
N ALA A 417 -19.20 -15.71 -24.98
CA ALA A 417 -20.52 -16.34 -24.92
C ALA A 417 -21.37 -16.14 -26.19
N ARG A 418 -21.33 -14.93 -26.77
CA ARG A 418 -22.05 -14.59 -28.01
C ARG A 418 -21.45 -15.29 -29.24
N ASP A 419 -20.13 -15.48 -29.29
CA ASP A 419 -19.47 -16.18 -30.39
C ASP A 419 -19.71 -17.70 -30.30
N TRP A 420 -19.70 -18.28 -29.10
CA TRP A 420 -20.18 -19.65 -28.87
C TRP A 420 -21.64 -19.83 -29.33
N ALA A 421 -22.54 -18.91 -28.97
CA ALA A 421 -23.96 -18.98 -29.35
C ALA A 421 -24.21 -18.80 -30.86
N ARG A 422 -23.18 -18.48 -31.65
CA ARG A 422 -23.20 -18.43 -33.12
C ARG A 422 -22.60 -19.69 -33.77
N GLY A 423 -22.35 -20.75 -32.98
CA GLY A 423 -21.67 -21.97 -33.43
C GLY A 423 -20.14 -21.93 -33.32
N GLY A 424 -19.58 -20.91 -32.67
CA GLY A 424 -18.15 -20.77 -32.43
C GLY A 424 -17.68 -21.36 -31.09
N SER A 425 -16.54 -20.86 -30.61
CA SER A 425 -15.94 -21.23 -29.33
C SER A 425 -16.05 -20.07 -28.33
N LEU A 426 -16.13 -20.38 -27.03
CA LEU A 426 -15.90 -19.38 -25.97
C LEU A 426 -14.46 -18.83 -25.99
N TYR A 427 -13.51 -19.62 -26.51
CA TYR A 427 -12.08 -19.43 -26.37
C TYR A 427 -11.41 -19.16 -27.73
N ASP A 428 -10.78 -18.00 -27.87
CA ASP A 428 -9.80 -17.72 -28.92
C ASP A 428 -8.44 -18.32 -28.50
N LEU A 429 -8.16 -19.51 -29.01
CA LEU A 429 -6.95 -20.27 -28.65
C LEU A 429 -5.66 -19.65 -29.20
N VAL A 430 -5.74 -18.85 -30.27
CA VAL A 430 -4.56 -18.15 -30.80
C VAL A 430 -4.22 -17.00 -29.86
N ALA A 431 -5.19 -16.13 -29.56
CA ALA A 431 -4.97 -15.00 -28.67
C ALA A 431 -4.57 -15.43 -27.24
N VAL A 432 -5.16 -16.51 -26.71
CA VAL A 432 -4.76 -17.09 -25.40
C VAL A 432 -3.30 -17.58 -25.40
N ARG A 433 -2.85 -18.25 -26.47
CA ARG A 433 -1.46 -18.75 -26.56
C ARG A 433 -0.45 -17.62 -26.84
N THR A 434 -0.83 -16.61 -27.62
CA THR A 434 0.03 -15.45 -27.93
C THR A 434 0.23 -14.54 -26.71
N ASN A 435 -0.84 -14.11 -26.04
CA ASN A 435 -0.73 -13.33 -24.80
C ASN A 435 -2.01 -13.44 -23.95
N HIS A 436 -2.03 -14.39 -23.01
CA HIS A 436 -3.15 -14.52 -22.09
C HIS A 436 -3.33 -13.35 -21.09
N PHE A 437 -2.38 -12.40 -20.98
CA PHE A 437 -2.59 -11.16 -20.23
C PHE A 437 -3.38 -10.10 -21.02
N GLY A 438 -3.51 -10.29 -22.34
CA GLY A 438 -4.37 -9.48 -23.21
C GLY A 438 -5.87 -9.71 -23.00
N LYS A 439 -6.67 -9.10 -23.89
CA LYS A 439 -8.15 -9.08 -23.81
C LYS A 439 -8.81 -10.39 -24.26
N VAL A 440 -8.55 -11.48 -23.55
CA VAL A 440 -8.97 -12.84 -23.93
C VAL A 440 -9.89 -13.53 -22.92
N PHE A 441 -10.82 -14.33 -23.42
CA PHE A 441 -11.66 -15.20 -22.59
C PHE A 441 -10.79 -16.36 -22.06
N LYS A 442 -10.69 -16.48 -20.73
CA LYS A 442 -9.79 -17.45 -20.06
C LYS A 442 -10.32 -18.03 -18.73
N VAL A 443 -11.62 -17.94 -18.51
CA VAL A 443 -12.30 -18.40 -17.27
C VAL A 443 -12.93 -19.79 -17.47
N PRO A 444 -13.32 -20.51 -16.39
CA PRO A 444 -13.99 -21.80 -16.52
C PRO A 444 -15.31 -21.70 -17.31
N PRO A 445 -15.73 -22.75 -18.05
CA PRO A 445 -16.90 -22.68 -18.94
C PRO A 445 -18.20 -22.35 -18.20
N PHE A 446 -18.34 -22.78 -16.94
CA PHE A 446 -19.47 -22.45 -16.08
C PHE A 446 -19.70 -20.94 -15.92
N TYR A 447 -18.65 -20.11 -15.87
CA TYR A 447 -18.84 -18.65 -15.84
C TYR A 447 -19.28 -18.13 -17.22
N GLY A 448 -18.75 -18.67 -18.32
CA GLY A 448 -19.23 -18.36 -19.68
C GLY A 448 -20.72 -18.65 -19.89
N MET A 449 -21.20 -19.78 -19.36
CA MET A 449 -22.61 -20.18 -19.38
C MET A 449 -23.54 -19.10 -18.79
N LEU A 450 -23.13 -18.36 -17.76
CA LEU A 450 -23.99 -17.35 -17.11
C LEU A 450 -24.40 -16.21 -18.04
N PHE A 451 -23.65 -15.97 -19.11
CA PHE A 451 -23.98 -14.97 -20.12
C PHE A 451 -24.94 -15.49 -21.21
N VAL A 452 -25.07 -16.82 -21.38
CA VAL A 452 -25.84 -17.45 -22.47
C VAL A 452 -27.30 -16.99 -22.57
N PRO A 453 -28.08 -16.83 -21.47
CA PRO A 453 -29.45 -16.30 -21.55
C PRO A 453 -29.55 -14.87 -22.10
N TRP A 454 -28.42 -14.15 -22.16
CA TRP A 454 -28.37 -12.71 -22.44
C TRP A 454 -27.67 -12.38 -23.77
N VAL A 455 -27.05 -13.34 -24.46
CA VAL A 455 -26.22 -13.07 -25.66
C VAL A 455 -26.97 -12.40 -26.82
N PHE A 456 -28.29 -12.56 -26.90
CA PHE A 456 -29.16 -11.94 -27.91
C PHE A 456 -29.66 -10.54 -27.52
N GLN A 457 -29.42 -10.10 -26.27
CA GLN A 457 -29.81 -8.78 -25.78
C GLN A 457 -28.78 -7.71 -26.15
N ASP A 458 -29.19 -6.44 -26.04
CA ASP A 458 -28.24 -5.33 -26.09
C ASP A 458 -27.20 -5.44 -24.94
N GLY A 459 -25.93 -5.25 -25.29
CA GLY A 459 -24.83 -5.48 -24.35
C GLY A 459 -24.69 -4.41 -23.27
N GLU A 460 -25.07 -3.16 -23.55
CA GLU A 460 -25.05 -2.08 -22.55
C GLU A 460 -26.14 -2.30 -21.50
N ARG A 461 -27.33 -2.77 -21.89
CA ARG A 461 -28.39 -3.22 -20.95
C ARG A 461 -27.92 -4.38 -20.07
N VAL A 462 -27.20 -5.35 -20.63
CA VAL A 462 -26.68 -6.50 -19.85
C VAL A 462 -25.53 -6.07 -18.92
N LEU A 463 -24.66 -5.15 -19.34
CA LEU A 463 -23.64 -4.53 -18.49
C LEU A 463 -24.27 -3.74 -17.34
N LEU A 464 -25.33 -2.98 -17.60
CA LEU A 464 -26.10 -2.25 -16.58
C LEU A 464 -26.70 -3.22 -15.54
N PHE A 465 -27.32 -4.32 -16.00
CA PHE A 465 -27.82 -5.38 -15.12
C PHE A 465 -26.71 -6.03 -14.29
N HIS A 466 -25.57 -6.37 -14.91
CA HIS A 466 -24.41 -6.94 -14.22
C HIS A 466 -23.88 -6.03 -13.11
N ARG A 467 -23.84 -4.71 -13.36
CA ARG A 467 -23.46 -3.70 -12.35
C ARG A 467 -24.48 -3.59 -11.21
N ALA A 468 -25.77 -3.57 -11.52
CA ALA A 468 -26.83 -3.58 -10.51
C ALA A 468 -26.78 -4.84 -9.64
N LEU A 469 -26.57 -6.02 -10.26
CA LEU A 469 -26.37 -7.28 -9.57
C LEU A 469 -25.14 -7.24 -8.65
N ASN A 470 -24.01 -6.70 -9.11
CA ASN A 470 -22.82 -6.51 -8.27
C ASN A 470 -23.09 -5.61 -7.04
N CYS A 471 -23.89 -4.54 -7.17
CA CYS A 471 -24.33 -3.74 -6.01
C CYS A 471 -25.22 -4.53 -5.04
N LEU A 472 -26.11 -5.39 -5.55
CA LEU A 472 -26.93 -6.28 -4.72
C LEU A 472 -26.08 -7.34 -4.00
N LEU A 473 -25.08 -7.92 -4.68
CA LEU A 473 -24.13 -8.89 -4.11
C LEU A 473 -23.24 -8.27 -3.01
N LEU A 474 -22.83 -7.01 -3.18
CA LEU A 474 -22.16 -6.24 -2.13
C LEU A 474 -23.09 -6.02 -0.92
N GLY A 475 -24.33 -5.59 -1.15
CA GLY A 475 -25.34 -5.44 -0.09
C GLY A 475 -25.62 -6.75 0.66
N ALA A 476 -25.73 -7.87 -0.06
CA ALA A 476 -25.89 -9.20 0.51
C ALA A 476 -24.67 -9.64 1.33
N THR A 477 -23.45 -9.33 0.88
CA THR A 477 -22.20 -9.59 1.61
C THR A 477 -22.17 -8.84 2.93
N VAL A 478 -22.47 -7.53 2.89
CA VAL A 478 -22.56 -6.68 4.09
C VAL A 478 -23.64 -7.17 5.05
N LEU A 479 -24.83 -7.52 4.54
CA LEU A 479 -25.92 -8.04 5.36
C LEU A 479 -25.59 -9.40 5.99
N ALA A 480 -24.92 -10.29 5.25
CA ALA A 480 -24.42 -11.56 5.77
C ALA A 480 -23.38 -11.32 6.88
N TRP A 481 -22.44 -10.39 6.70
CA TRP A 481 -21.45 -10.04 7.72
C TRP A 481 -22.09 -9.44 8.98
N LEU A 482 -22.98 -8.45 8.83
CA LEU A 482 -23.68 -7.82 9.96
C LEU A 482 -24.50 -8.85 10.77
N ARG A 483 -25.15 -9.81 10.10
CA ARG A 483 -25.90 -10.90 10.75
C ARG A 483 -25.01 -11.97 11.39
N MET A 484 -23.90 -12.35 10.74
CA MET A 484 -22.95 -13.35 11.24
C MET A 484 -22.30 -12.95 12.58
N TRP A 485 -22.24 -11.65 12.86
CA TRP A 485 -21.50 -11.08 13.98
C TRP A 485 -22.30 -10.13 14.89
N GLY A 486 -23.60 -9.93 14.62
CA GLY A 486 -24.48 -9.12 15.47
C GLY A 486 -24.11 -7.63 15.55
N LEU A 487 -23.44 -7.09 14.55
CA LEU A 487 -22.86 -5.73 14.58
C LEU A 487 -23.96 -4.65 14.56
N ARG A 488 -24.33 -4.16 15.75
CA ARG A 488 -25.37 -3.13 15.96
C ARG A 488 -24.86 -1.82 16.58
N SER A 489 -23.58 -1.74 16.95
CA SER A 489 -23.00 -0.54 17.55
C SER A 489 -22.59 0.48 16.48
N LEU A 490 -22.58 1.78 16.83
CA LEU A 490 -22.09 2.85 15.94
C LEU A 490 -20.66 2.57 15.46
N ALA A 491 -19.78 2.05 16.32
CA ALA A 491 -18.43 1.66 15.96
C ALA A 491 -18.39 0.50 14.96
N GLY A 492 -19.27 -0.50 15.09
CA GLY A 492 -19.39 -1.60 14.12
C GLY A 492 -19.91 -1.13 12.76
N VAL A 493 -20.95 -0.30 12.74
CA VAL A 493 -21.53 0.25 11.51
C VAL A 493 -20.55 1.21 10.81
N ALA A 494 -19.96 2.16 11.54
CA ALA A 494 -18.93 3.05 11.01
C ALA A 494 -17.69 2.27 10.56
N GLY A 495 -17.31 1.20 11.27
CA GLY A 495 -16.23 0.29 10.88
C GLY A 495 -16.48 -0.39 9.54
N VAL A 496 -17.68 -0.92 9.33
CA VAL A 496 -18.08 -1.51 8.04
C VAL A 496 -18.13 -0.45 6.93
N LEU A 497 -18.70 0.74 7.19
CA LEU A 497 -18.72 1.83 6.20
C LEU A 497 -17.30 2.30 5.83
N VAL A 498 -16.40 2.46 6.80
CA VAL A 498 -14.99 2.80 6.55
C VAL A 498 -14.30 1.72 5.72
N LEU A 499 -14.51 0.43 6.02
CA LEU A 499 -13.98 -0.69 5.22
C LEU A 499 -14.60 -0.83 3.82
N LEU A 500 -15.74 -0.20 3.55
CA LEU A 500 -16.35 -0.13 2.22
C LEU A 500 -15.83 1.04 1.38
N ASN A 501 -15.02 1.96 1.94
CA ASN A 501 -14.33 3.00 1.19
C ASN A 501 -13.11 2.44 0.44
N PHE A 502 -13.36 1.45 -0.42
CA PHE A 502 -12.40 0.44 -0.84
C PHE A 502 -12.39 0.31 -2.36
N ARG A 503 -11.39 0.93 -3.01
CA ARG A 503 -11.33 1.10 -4.46
C ARG A 503 -11.47 -0.19 -5.29
N PRO A 504 -10.91 -1.36 -4.89
CA PRO A 504 -11.11 -2.62 -5.63
C PRO A 504 -12.57 -3.02 -5.88
N ILE A 505 -13.49 -2.71 -4.95
CA ILE A 505 -14.93 -2.98 -5.12
C ILE A 505 -15.50 -2.14 -6.28
N ALA A 506 -15.10 -0.87 -6.36
CA ALA A 506 -15.52 0.03 -7.43
C ALA A 506 -14.91 -0.37 -8.78
N ASP A 507 -13.63 -0.78 -8.82
CA ASP A 507 -13.01 -1.29 -10.05
C ASP A 507 -13.65 -2.61 -10.51
N THR A 508 -14.11 -3.47 -9.59
CA THR A 508 -14.87 -4.68 -9.92
C THR A 508 -16.18 -4.34 -10.65
N ILE A 509 -16.93 -3.33 -10.17
CA ILE A 509 -18.15 -2.82 -10.84
C ILE A 509 -17.80 -2.12 -12.17
N ALA A 510 -16.70 -1.36 -12.21
CA ALA A 510 -16.30 -0.57 -13.36
C ALA A 510 -15.86 -1.44 -14.55
N TYR A 511 -15.05 -2.47 -14.29
CA TYR A 511 -14.59 -3.40 -15.32
C TYR A 511 -15.63 -4.46 -15.70
N GLY A 512 -16.65 -4.68 -14.86
CA GLY A 512 -17.70 -5.67 -15.10
C GLY A 512 -17.28 -7.08 -14.69
N GLN A 513 -16.59 -7.19 -13.55
CA GLN A 513 -16.00 -8.41 -13.01
C GLN A 513 -16.95 -9.14 -12.03
N ILE A 514 -16.58 -10.36 -11.62
CA ILE A 514 -17.38 -11.26 -10.76
C ILE A 514 -16.88 -11.35 -9.30
N ASP A 515 -15.84 -10.61 -8.93
CA ASP A 515 -15.19 -10.74 -7.60
C ASP A 515 -16.12 -10.43 -6.42
N LEU A 516 -17.25 -9.72 -6.64
CA LEU A 516 -18.29 -9.51 -5.64
C LEU A 516 -19.22 -10.73 -5.44
N ALA A 517 -19.51 -11.50 -6.49
CA ALA A 517 -20.20 -12.79 -6.35
C ALA A 517 -19.29 -13.82 -5.65
N LEU A 518 -18.00 -13.79 -5.97
CA LEU A 518 -16.99 -14.60 -5.30
C LEU A 518 -16.82 -14.19 -3.82
N LEU A 519 -16.76 -12.89 -3.51
CA LEU A 519 -16.73 -12.37 -2.14
C LEU A 519 -17.94 -12.85 -1.33
N LEU A 520 -19.16 -12.79 -1.91
CA LEU A 520 -20.36 -13.34 -1.28
C LEU A 520 -20.25 -14.85 -1.06
N ALA A 521 -19.85 -15.62 -2.07
CA ALA A 521 -19.70 -17.08 -1.96
C ALA A 521 -18.70 -17.46 -0.85
N LEU A 522 -17.55 -16.77 -0.77
CA LEU A 522 -16.55 -16.99 0.28
C LEU A 522 -16.99 -16.51 1.67
N THR A 523 -17.85 -15.49 1.75
CA THR A 523 -18.46 -15.03 3.00
C THR A 523 -19.52 -16.02 3.51
N LEU A 524 -20.33 -16.58 2.61
CA LEU A 524 -21.32 -17.61 2.92
C LEU A 524 -20.65 -18.96 3.24
N ALA A 525 -19.52 -19.30 2.60
CA ALA A 525 -18.73 -20.48 2.95
C ALA A 525 -18.14 -20.38 4.37
N LEU A 526 -17.64 -19.20 4.76
CA LEU A 526 -17.24 -18.94 6.15
C LEU A 526 -18.43 -19.08 7.11
N TRP A 527 -19.59 -18.51 6.79
CA TRP A 527 -20.80 -18.69 7.61
C TRP A 527 -21.18 -20.17 7.74
N ALA A 528 -21.19 -20.93 6.65
CA ALA A 528 -21.53 -22.35 6.64
C ALA A 528 -20.55 -23.19 7.47
N LEU A 529 -19.23 -22.91 7.42
CA LEU A 529 -18.24 -23.54 8.31
C LEU A 529 -18.46 -23.17 9.78
N ARG A 530 -18.83 -21.92 10.07
CA ARG A 530 -19.11 -21.42 11.44
C ARG A 530 -20.39 -22.00 12.05
N ASP A 531 -21.30 -22.46 11.20
CA ASP A 531 -22.53 -23.18 11.58
C ASP A 531 -22.44 -24.70 11.30
N GLU A 532 -21.23 -25.21 11.05
CA GLU A 532 -20.88 -26.63 10.88
C GLU A 532 -21.59 -27.34 9.70
N ARG A 533 -22.14 -26.54 8.78
CA ARG A 533 -22.73 -26.94 7.48
C ARG A 533 -21.63 -27.18 6.44
N ASP A 534 -20.63 -27.99 6.78
CA ASP A 534 -19.40 -28.19 6.01
C ASP A 534 -19.66 -28.49 4.52
N VAL A 535 -20.65 -29.32 4.20
CA VAL A 535 -21.03 -29.68 2.83
C VAL A 535 -21.43 -28.44 2.02
N LEU A 536 -22.24 -27.55 2.60
CA LEU A 536 -22.67 -26.30 1.97
C LEU A 536 -21.48 -25.35 1.76
N ALA A 537 -20.56 -25.27 2.72
CA ALA A 537 -19.32 -24.52 2.55
C ALA A 537 -18.48 -25.05 1.38
N GLY A 538 -18.39 -26.38 1.24
CA GLY A 538 -17.76 -27.04 0.09
C GLY A 538 -18.37 -26.63 -1.24
N VAL A 539 -19.71 -26.71 -1.36
CA VAL A 539 -20.45 -26.30 -2.56
C VAL A 539 -20.19 -24.82 -2.90
N LEU A 540 -20.17 -23.94 -1.89
CA LEU A 540 -19.91 -22.50 -2.07
C LEU A 540 -18.45 -22.21 -2.48
N ILE A 541 -17.48 -22.98 -1.99
CA ILE A 541 -16.07 -22.90 -2.44
C ILE A 541 -15.93 -23.42 -3.88
N ALA A 542 -16.67 -24.46 -4.27
CA ALA A 542 -16.70 -24.96 -5.65
C ALA A 542 -17.30 -23.92 -6.61
N LEU A 543 -18.42 -23.29 -6.23
CA LEU A 543 -19.02 -22.18 -6.98
C LEU A 543 -18.01 -21.05 -7.20
N GLY A 544 -17.30 -20.64 -6.14
CA GLY A 544 -16.25 -19.63 -6.23
C GLY A 544 -15.09 -20.04 -7.15
N THR A 545 -14.65 -21.30 -7.07
CA THR A 545 -13.57 -21.87 -7.90
C THR A 545 -13.94 -21.93 -9.39
N LEU A 546 -15.24 -21.99 -9.71
CA LEU A 546 -15.75 -21.95 -11.08
C LEU A 546 -15.97 -20.53 -11.63
N PHE A 547 -15.97 -19.51 -10.77
CA PHE A 547 -15.85 -18.11 -11.22
C PHE A 547 -14.41 -17.75 -11.58
N LYS A 548 -13.46 -18.05 -10.69
CA LYS A 548 -12.00 -17.90 -10.88
C LYS A 548 -11.31 -19.05 -10.12
N ILE A 549 -10.19 -19.58 -10.63
CA ILE A 549 -9.63 -20.87 -10.13
C ILE A 549 -8.97 -20.82 -8.73
N TYR A 550 -8.42 -19.67 -8.30
CA TYR A 550 -7.63 -19.57 -7.07
C TYR A 550 -8.32 -19.91 -5.72
N PRO A 551 -9.67 -19.87 -5.55
CA PRO A 551 -10.33 -20.31 -4.31
C PRO A 551 -10.13 -21.78 -3.97
N VAL A 552 -9.62 -22.59 -4.91
CA VAL A 552 -9.15 -23.97 -4.67
C VAL A 552 -8.12 -24.04 -3.51
N LEU A 553 -7.41 -22.95 -3.21
CA LEU A 553 -6.53 -22.86 -2.04
C LEU A 553 -7.26 -23.12 -0.71
N LEU A 554 -8.57 -22.87 -0.61
CA LEU A 554 -9.36 -23.22 0.59
C LEU A 554 -9.52 -24.72 0.81
N LEU A 555 -9.24 -25.58 -0.17
CA LEU A 555 -9.16 -27.02 0.07
C LEU A 555 -8.05 -27.36 1.08
N ALA A 556 -6.93 -26.62 1.06
CA ALA A 556 -5.89 -26.77 2.08
C ALA A 556 -6.40 -26.33 3.47
N PHE A 557 -7.21 -25.26 3.58
CA PHE A 557 -7.87 -24.90 4.84
C PHE A 557 -8.79 -26.04 5.34
N LEU A 558 -9.61 -26.62 4.45
CA LEU A 558 -10.50 -27.73 4.80
C LEU A 558 -9.72 -28.99 5.24
N VAL A 559 -8.63 -29.35 4.56
CA VAL A 559 -7.73 -30.45 4.95
C VAL A 559 -7.09 -30.18 6.32
N ILE A 560 -6.49 -28.99 6.52
CA ILE A 560 -5.86 -28.58 7.79
C ILE A 560 -6.86 -28.61 8.94
N LYS A 561 -8.11 -28.21 8.70
CA LYS A 561 -9.20 -28.28 9.69
C LYS A 561 -9.93 -29.63 9.74
N ARG A 562 -9.47 -30.64 8.99
CA ARG A 562 -10.06 -31.99 8.91
C ARG A 562 -11.56 -31.99 8.56
N ARG A 563 -12.00 -30.98 7.81
CA ARG A 563 -13.38 -30.72 7.37
C ARG A 563 -13.72 -31.54 6.12
N TRP A 564 -13.59 -32.88 6.22
CA TRP A 564 -13.75 -33.82 5.11
C TRP A 564 -15.12 -33.73 4.42
N ARG A 565 -16.18 -33.44 5.19
CA ARG A 565 -17.54 -33.17 4.67
C ARG A 565 -17.57 -31.97 3.72
N GLY A 566 -16.69 -30.98 3.90
CA GLY A 566 -16.52 -29.85 3.00
C GLY A 566 -15.77 -30.19 1.72
N LEU A 567 -14.81 -31.13 1.76
CA LEU A 567 -14.19 -31.65 0.53
C LEU A 567 -15.20 -32.46 -0.31
N ALA A 568 -16.03 -33.28 0.35
CA ALA A 568 -17.15 -33.96 -0.31
C ALA A 568 -18.17 -32.97 -0.89
N GLY A 569 -18.52 -31.92 -0.15
CA GLY A 569 -19.36 -30.82 -0.64
C GLY A 569 -18.76 -30.05 -1.82
N PHE A 570 -17.44 -29.87 -1.85
CA PHE A 570 -16.74 -29.29 -3.00
C PHE A 570 -16.81 -30.19 -4.23
N GLY A 571 -16.59 -31.50 -4.08
CA GLY A 571 -16.78 -32.46 -5.16
C GLY A 571 -18.21 -32.47 -5.71
N LEU A 572 -19.21 -32.42 -4.81
CA LEU A 572 -20.62 -32.31 -5.19
C LEU A 572 -20.92 -31.00 -5.93
N GLY A 573 -20.42 -29.86 -5.44
CA GLY A 573 -20.58 -28.57 -6.12
C GLY A 573 -19.93 -28.57 -7.51
N MET A 574 -18.72 -29.10 -7.63
CA MET A 574 -18.04 -29.26 -8.92
C MET A 574 -18.84 -30.14 -9.89
N LEU A 575 -19.41 -31.25 -9.42
CA LEU A 575 -20.26 -32.13 -10.25
C LEU A 575 -21.54 -31.42 -10.70
N LEU A 576 -22.26 -30.75 -9.79
CA LEU A 576 -23.52 -30.08 -10.09
C LEU A 576 -23.35 -28.89 -11.04
N PHE A 577 -22.37 -28.01 -10.77
CA PHE A 577 -22.19 -26.78 -11.55
C PHE A 577 -21.57 -27.05 -12.92
N ASN A 578 -20.56 -27.93 -13.03
CA ASN A 578 -20.06 -28.33 -14.36
C ASN A 578 -21.06 -29.21 -15.09
N GLY A 579 -21.85 -30.05 -14.40
CA GLY A 579 -22.93 -30.83 -15.02
C GLY A 579 -23.97 -29.94 -15.69
N LEU A 580 -24.40 -28.88 -15.01
CA LEU A 580 -25.28 -27.85 -15.58
C LEU A 580 -24.61 -27.12 -16.76
N ALA A 581 -23.32 -26.78 -16.66
CA ALA A 581 -22.60 -26.17 -17.77
C ALA A 581 -22.48 -27.10 -18.99
N VAL A 582 -22.18 -28.39 -18.79
CA VAL A 582 -22.17 -29.38 -19.88
C VAL A 582 -23.54 -29.53 -20.52
N ALA A 583 -24.63 -29.45 -19.75
CA ALA A 583 -25.99 -29.49 -20.27
C ALA A 583 -26.41 -28.25 -21.09
N VAL A 584 -25.81 -27.08 -20.85
CA VAL A 584 -26.15 -25.82 -21.55
C VAL A 584 -25.18 -25.45 -22.67
N ILE A 585 -23.87 -25.61 -22.46
CA ILE A 585 -22.80 -25.21 -23.41
C ILE A 585 -21.98 -26.39 -23.96
N GLY A 586 -22.33 -27.63 -23.59
CA GLY A 586 -21.70 -28.84 -24.10
C GLY A 586 -20.40 -29.23 -23.40
N TRP A 587 -20.00 -30.49 -23.60
CA TRP A 587 -18.74 -31.03 -23.10
C TRP A 587 -17.51 -30.39 -23.76
N GLU A 588 -17.59 -30.02 -25.04
CA GLU A 588 -16.42 -29.58 -25.82
C GLU A 588 -15.77 -28.30 -25.26
N MET A 589 -16.56 -27.35 -24.74
CA MET A 589 -16.00 -26.17 -24.07
C MET A 589 -15.21 -26.54 -22.80
N HIS A 590 -15.57 -27.63 -22.11
CA HIS A 590 -14.85 -28.15 -20.96
C HIS A 590 -13.57 -28.90 -21.37
N ARG A 591 -13.62 -29.68 -22.47
CA ARG A 591 -12.42 -30.28 -23.08
C ARG A 591 -11.40 -29.21 -23.46
N ILE A 592 -11.81 -28.19 -24.22
CA ILE A 592 -10.96 -27.08 -24.66
C ILE A 592 -10.38 -26.34 -23.45
N TYR A 593 -11.21 -26.01 -22.45
CA TYR A 593 -10.74 -25.33 -21.25
C TYR A 593 -9.63 -26.11 -20.52
N LEU A 594 -9.85 -27.40 -20.27
CA LEU A 594 -8.93 -28.23 -19.48
C LEU A 594 -7.66 -28.62 -20.24
N SER A 595 -7.75 -28.89 -21.54
CA SER A 595 -6.62 -29.40 -22.33
C SER A 595 -5.83 -28.32 -23.09
N GLU A 596 -6.42 -27.15 -23.35
CA GLU A 596 -5.81 -26.14 -24.23
C GLU A 596 -5.70 -24.75 -23.59
N VAL A 597 -6.69 -24.33 -22.79
CA VAL A 597 -6.69 -23.00 -22.14
C VAL A 597 -5.93 -23.03 -20.82
N LEU A 598 -6.32 -23.89 -19.89
CA LEU A 598 -5.75 -23.96 -18.54
C LEU A 598 -4.22 -24.19 -18.53
N PRO A 599 -3.62 -25.03 -19.42
CA PRO A 599 -2.16 -25.14 -19.52
C PRO A 599 -1.47 -23.90 -20.10
N SER A 600 -2.18 -23.08 -20.88
CA SER A 600 -1.64 -21.91 -21.59
C SER A 600 -1.67 -20.61 -20.77
N ILE A 601 -2.39 -20.58 -19.64
CA ILE A 601 -2.60 -19.37 -18.80
C ILE A 601 -1.71 -19.32 -17.55
N GLY A 602 -0.56 -20.00 -17.60
CA GLY A 602 0.49 -19.95 -16.59
C GLY A 602 1.60 -18.96 -16.96
N GLY A 603 2.15 -18.25 -15.97
CA GLY A 603 3.17 -17.22 -16.14
C GLY A 603 2.87 -15.98 -15.31
N THR A 604 3.72 -14.96 -15.40
CA THR A 604 3.56 -13.68 -14.72
C THR A 604 3.80 -12.54 -15.72
N THR A 605 3.48 -11.31 -15.31
CA THR A 605 3.66 -10.08 -16.10
C THR A 605 4.06 -8.94 -15.18
N SER A 606 4.88 -8.01 -15.71
CA SER A 606 5.33 -6.82 -14.98
C SER A 606 4.25 -5.74 -14.84
N TRP A 607 3.15 -5.83 -15.61
CA TRP A 607 2.06 -4.85 -15.66
C TRP A 607 1.67 -4.33 -14.26
N VAL A 608 1.53 -3.01 -14.16
CA VAL A 608 1.29 -2.30 -12.89
C VAL A 608 0.06 -2.81 -12.12
N GLU A 609 -1.01 -3.30 -12.77
CA GLU A 609 -2.15 -3.87 -12.05
C GLU A 609 -1.84 -5.20 -11.36
N ASN A 610 -0.79 -5.93 -11.77
CA ASN A 610 -0.36 -7.15 -11.09
C ASN A 610 0.38 -6.79 -9.80
N GLN A 611 -0.24 -7.01 -8.64
CA GLN A 611 0.30 -6.66 -7.32
C GLN A 611 0.80 -7.88 -6.52
N THR A 612 1.01 -9.00 -7.21
CA THR A 612 1.55 -10.23 -6.63
C THR A 612 3.06 -10.13 -6.32
N ILE A 613 3.56 -11.06 -5.51
CA ILE A 613 5.00 -11.25 -5.29
C ILE A 613 5.74 -11.46 -6.61
N SER A 614 5.18 -12.30 -7.51
CA SER A 614 5.78 -12.60 -8.82
C SER A 614 5.92 -11.35 -9.69
N ALA A 615 4.90 -10.49 -9.72
CA ALA A 615 4.92 -9.24 -10.48
C ALA A 615 6.05 -8.30 -10.06
N PHE A 616 6.24 -8.15 -8.74
CA PHE A 616 7.28 -7.27 -8.20
C PHE A 616 8.68 -7.72 -8.61
N ILE A 617 8.96 -9.04 -8.57
CA ILE A 617 10.23 -9.59 -9.07
C ILE A 617 10.41 -9.26 -10.55
N THR A 618 9.39 -9.46 -11.40
CA THR A 618 9.49 -9.14 -12.83
C THR A 618 9.67 -7.65 -13.13
N ARG A 619 9.17 -6.75 -12.27
CA ARG A 619 9.36 -5.30 -12.40
C ARG A 619 10.78 -4.82 -12.09
N LEU A 620 11.65 -5.66 -11.54
CA LEU A 620 13.07 -5.33 -11.35
C LEU A 620 13.86 -5.36 -12.67
N GLU A 621 13.31 -6.00 -13.70
CA GLU A 621 13.90 -6.11 -15.05
C GLU A 621 13.03 -5.43 -16.12
N SER A 622 11.72 -5.75 -16.14
CA SER A 622 10.78 -5.28 -17.16
C SER A 622 9.93 -4.10 -16.72
N SER A 623 9.61 -3.20 -17.66
CA SER A 623 8.82 -2.01 -17.39
C SER A 623 7.42 -2.35 -16.81
N PRO A 624 6.93 -1.58 -15.81
CA PRO A 624 5.56 -1.72 -15.28
C PRO A 624 4.46 -1.41 -16.32
N ALA A 625 4.81 -0.84 -17.48
CA ALA A 625 3.89 -0.54 -18.57
C ALA A 625 3.64 -1.74 -19.53
N VAL A 626 4.34 -2.86 -19.37
CA VAL A 626 4.24 -4.03 -20.27
C VAL A 626 3.20 -5.03 -19.74
N ALA A 627 2.20 -5.35 -20.56
CA ALA A 627 1.11 -6.30 -20.25
C ALA A 627 1.23 -7.61 -21.05
N GLU A 628 2.44 -8.14 -21.12
CA GLU A 628 2.80 -9.35 -21.86
C GLU A 628 3.29 -10.46 -20.92
N ILE A 629 3.40 -11.68 -21.46
CA ILE A 629 3.97 -12.82 -20.72
C ILE A 629 5.47 -12.53 -20.51
N PHE A 630 5.89 -12.49 -19.24
CA PHE A 630 7.28 -12.24 -18.89
C PHE A 630 8.18 -13.43 -19.26
N GLN A 631 9.32 -13.15 -19.91
CA GLN A 631 10.10 -14.16 -20.63
C GLN A 631 11.22 -14.81 -19.82
N ASP A 632 11.83 -14.12 -18.83
CA ASP A 632 12.88 -14.75 -18.02
C ASP A 632 12.29 -15.84 -17.10
N ARG A 633 12.65 -17.08 -17.42
CA ARG A 633 12.15 -18.28 -16.75
C ARG A 633 12.77 -18.49 -15.37
N ALA A 634 13.91 -17.88 -15.05
CA ALA A 634 14.56 -17.99 -13.75
C ALA A 634 13.89 -17.06 -12.72
N LEU A 635 13.72 -15.78 -13.06
CA LEU A 635 13.01 -14.79 -12.24
C LEU A 635 11.53 -15.11 -12.09
N ALA A 636 10.86 -15.62 -13.13
CA ALA A 636 9.48 -16.11 -13.01
C ALA A 636 9.37 -17.28 -12.01
N ARG A 637 10.32 -18.24 -12.04
CA ARG A 637 10.39 -19.36 -11.07
C ARG A 637 10.75 -18.88 -9.67
N LEU A 638 11.61 -17.87 -9.53
CA LEU A 638 11.95 -17.27 -8.24
C LEU A 638 10.72 -16.61 -7.60
N GLY A 639 9.98 -15.80 -8.37
CA GLY A 639 8.71 -15.21 -7.93
C GLY A 639 7.70 -16.27 -7.48
N LEU A 640 7.53 -17.34 -8.27
CA LEU A 640 6.66 -18.47 -7.92
C LEU A 640 7.15 -19.23 -6.67
N GLY A 641 8.47 -19.43 -6.51
CA GLY A 641 9.06 -20.11 -5.36
C GLY A 641 8.85 -19.35 -4.05
N ILE A 642 9.11 -18.03 -4.06
CA ILE A 642 8.83 -17.15 -2.91
C ILE A 642 7.32 -17.16 -2.60
N SER A 643 6.47 -17.09 -3.64
CA SER A 643 5.01 -17.16 -3.50
C SER A 643 4.56 -18.48 -2.85
N ALA A 644 5.12 -19.62 -3.27
CA ALA A 644 4.83 -20.93 -2.68
C ALA A 644 5.27 -21.03 -1.21
N LEU A 645 6.45 -20.50 -0.86
CA LEU A 645 6.91 -20.44 0.53
C LEU A 645 5.99 -19.59 1.43
N VAL A 646 5.49 -18.44 0.92
CA VAL A 646 4.49 -17.62 1.63
C VAL A 646 3.15 -18.36 1.80
N GLY A 647 2.71 -19.09 0.77
CA GLY A 647 1.52 -19.95 0.84
C GLY A 647 1.62 -21.06 1.88
N LEU A 648 2.77 -21.76 1.93
CA LEU A 648 3.08 -22.78 2.93
C LEU A 648 3.17 -22.19 4.34
N GLY A 649 3.81 -21.03 4.51
CA GLY A 649 3.86 -20.30 5.78
C GLY A 649 2.46 -19.94 6.29
N GLY A 650 1.56 -19.51 5.39
CA GLY A 650 0.16 -19.26 5.70
C GLY A 650 -0.59 -20.52 6.15
N CYS A 651 -0.34 -21.66 5.51
CA CYS A 651 -0.88 -22.96 5.93
C CYS A 651 -0.40 -23.34 7.36
N VAL A 652 0.89 -23.14 7.65
CA VAL A 652 1.48 -23.38 8.99
C VAL A 652 0.86 -22.47 10.04
N LEU A 653 0.53 -21.21 9.71
CA LEU A 653 -0.19 -20.27 10.59
C LEU A 653 -1.63 -20.69 10.90
N VAL A 654 -2.24 -21.59 10.11
CA VAL A 654 -3.60 -22.10 10.31
C VAL A 654 -3.66 -23.47 11.02
N LEU A 655 -2.53 -24.15 11.22
CA LEU A 655 -2.50 -25.45 11.96
C LEU A 655 -3.11 -25.39 13.38
N ALA A 656 -2.99 -24.26 14.09
CA ALA A 656 -3.47 -24.15 15.47
C ALA A 656 -5.00 -24.31 15.60
N PRO A 657 -5.49 -24.96 16.67
CA PRO A 657 -6.92 -25.07 16.94
C PRO A 657 -7.54 -23.68 17.17
N ALA A 658 -8.77 -23.50 16.68
CA ALA A 658 -9.57 -22.31 16.92
C ALA A 658 -11.03 -22.74 17.07
N ARG A 659 -11.76 -22.12 18.01
CA ARG A 659 -13.19 -22.41 18.21
C ARG A 659 -13.98 -22.01 16.95
N THR A 660 -14.77 -22.92 16.38
CA THR A 660 -15.51 -22.75 15.11
C THR A 660 -16.24 -21.40 15.01
N ARG A 661 -16.94 -21.00 16.10
CA ARG A 661 -17.71 -19.74 16.17
C ARG A 661 -16.91 -18.51 16.64
N GLY A 662 -15.64 -18.66 17.03
CA GLY A 662 -14.76 -17.55 17.46
C GLY A 662 -14.26 -16.67 16.30
N SER A 663 -13.64 -15.54 16.64
CA SER A 663 -13.03 -14.62 15.66
C SER A 663 -11.72 -15.17 15.08
N GLY A 664 -10.87 -15.83 15.88
CA GLY A 664 -9.64 -16.49 15.42
C GLY A 664 -9.84 -17.48 14.26
N PHE A 665 -10.95 -18.24 14.25
CA PHE A 665 -11.28 -19.11 13.13
C PHE A 665 -11.56 -18.32 11.83
N ALA A 666 -12.21 -17.16 11.95
CA ALA A 666 -12.44 -16.26 10.81
C ALA A 666 -11.15 -15.55 10.34
N LEU A 667 -10.19 -15.26 11.24
CA LEU A 667 -8.86 -14.78 10.86
C LEU A 667 -8.06 -15.85 10.10
N GLN A 668 -8.07 -17.09 10.61
CA GLN A 668 -7.42 -18.24 9.96
C GLN A 668 -8.02 -18.51 8.57
N TYR A 669 -9.35 -18.36 8.42
CA TYR A 669 -9.99 -18.44 7.11
C TYR A 669 -9.62 -17.24 6.23
N GLY A 670 -9.70 -16.01 6.76
CA GLY A 670 -9.41 -14.76 6.04
C GLY A 670 -7.99 -14.64 5.50
N LEU A 671 -7.03 -15.38 6.07
CA LEU A 671 -5.69 -15.53 5.51
C LEU A 671 -5.68 -16.14 4.10
N PHE A 672 -6.63 -17.03 3.77
CA PHE A 672 -6.69 -17.66 2.45
C PHE A 672 -7.12 -16.69 1.34
N PRO A 673 -8.16 -15.86 1.47
CA PRO A 673 -8.42 -14.73 0.57
C PRO A 673 -7.23 -13.78 0.35
N LEU A 674 -6.35 -13.60 1.35
CA LEU A 674 -5.08 -12.87 1.14
C LEU A 674 -4.09 -13.66 0.27
N LEU A 675 -3.87 -14.94 0.57
CA LEU A 675 -2.99 -15.78 -0.26
C LEU A 675 -3.47 -15.85 -1.72
N MET A 676 -4.78 -15.97 -1.95
CA MET A 676 -5.41 -15.98 -3.28
C MET A 676 -5.04 -14.81 -4.20
N VAL A 677 -4.66 -13.65 -3.64
CA VAL A 677 -4.26 -12.47 -4.41
C VAL A 677 -2.77 -12.13 -4.26
N LEU A 678 -2.10 -12.62 -3.22
CA LEU A 678 -0.69 -12.35 -2.95
C LEU A 678 0.27 -13.35 -3.63
N VAL A 679 -0.10 -14.65 -3.65
CA VAL A 679 0.81 -15.76 -4.05
C VAL A 679 0.46 -16.42 -5.38
N VAL A 680 -0.59 -15.97 -6.06
CA VAL A 680 -0.85 -16.37 -7.45
C VAL A 680 0.15 -15.71 -8.41
N PRO A 681 0.39 -16.25 -9.62
CA PRO A 681 1.29 -15.62 -10.59
C PRO A 681 0.81 -14.26 -11.10
N ALA A 682 -0.51 -14.05 -11.15
CA ALA A 682 -1.11 -12.76 -11.48
C ALA A 682 -2.42 -12.52 -10.74
N ALA A 683 -2.53 -11.34 -10.11
CA ALA A 683 -3.75 -10.81 -9.53
C ALA A 683 -3.85 -9.32 -9.86
N TRP A 684 -4.90 -8.95 -10.59
CA TRP A 684 -5.20 -7.55 -10.89
C TRP A 684 -5.75 -6.85 -9.65
N MET A 685 -5.57 -5.52 -9.54
CA MET A 685 -5.98 -4.74 -8.36
C MET A 685 -7.46 -4.89 -7.97
N HIS A 686 -8.36 -5.24 -8.89
CA HIS A 686 -9.78 -5.49 -8.56
C HIS A 686 -10.01 -6.84 -7.84
N TYR A 687 -9.09 -7.81 -7.94
CA TYR A 687 -9.15 -9.08 -7.19
C TYR A 687 -9.01 -8.80 -5.67
N GLU A 688 -8.35 -7.70 -5.28
CA GLU A 688 -8.19 -7.27 -3.89
C GLU A 688 -9.52 -7.01 -3.16
N THR A 689 -10.65 -6.97 -3.89
CA THR A 689 -12.02 -7.03 -3.34
C THR A 689 -12.19 -8.15 -2.29
N LEU A 690 -11.48 -9.28 -2.46
CA LEU A 690 -11.50 -10.39 -1.51
C LEU A 690 -10.83 -10.08 -0.17
N LEU A 691 -9.97 -9.07 -0.10
CA LEU A 691 -9.30 -8.62 1.13
C LEU A 691 -10.25 -7.93 2.11
N PHE A 692 -11.49 -7.60 1.69
CA PHE A 692 -12.56 -7.22 2.61
C PHE A 692 -12.76 -8.27 3.72
N LEU A 693 -12.63 -9.57 3.41
CA LEU A 693 -12.78 -10.65 4.40
C LEU A 693 -11.73 -10.60 5.52
N PRO A 694 -10.41 -10.66 5.27
CA PRO A 694 -9.39 -10.53 6.32
C PRO A 694 -9.43 -9.17 7.04
N LEU A 695 -9.71 -8.07 6.34
CA LEU A 695 -9.83 -6.74 6.96
C LEU A 695 -11.02 -6.66 7.93
N ALA A 696 -12.19 -7.15 7.52
CA ALA A 696 -13.37 -7.18 8.38
C ALA A 696 -13.23 -8.17 9.54
N ALA A 697 -12.58 -9.33 9.31
CA ALA A 697 -12.27 -10.30 10.36
C ALA A 697 -11.29 -9.74 11.40
N LEU A 698 -10.25 -9.00 10.97
CA LEU A 698 -9.36 -8.27 11.87
C LEU A 698 -10.07 -7.19 12.65
N LEU A 699 -10.79 -6.28 11.99
CA LEU A 699 -11.48 -5.18 12.66
C LEU A 699 -12.44 -5.71 13.73
N LEU A 700 -13.22 -6.74 13.39
CA LEU A 700 -14.07 -7.46 14.34
C LEU A 700 -13.27 -8.07 15.50
N HIS A 701 -12.22 -8.86 15.22
CA HIS A 701 -11.40 -9.46 16.28
C HIS A 701 -10.84 -8.40 17.23
N GLU A 702 -10.33 -7.30 16.70
CA GLU A 702 -9.82 -6.20 17.53
C GLU A 702 -10.91 -5.52 18.36
N THR A 703 -12.17 -5.43 17.92
CA THR A 703 -13.22 -4.67 18.65
C THR A 703 -13.43 -5.11 20.10
N ALA A 704 -13.14 -6.38 20.42
CA ALA A 704 -13.23 -6.95 21.78
C ALA A 704 -11.94 -6.77 22.62
N HIS A 705 -10.88 -6.20 22.04
CA HIS A 705 -9.52 -6.19 22.60
C HIS A 705 -8.91 -4.77 22.64
N THR A 706 -7.72 -4.66 23.23
CA THR A 706 -6.87 -3.46 23.10
C THR A 706 -5.73 -3.73 22.12
N VAL A 707 -5.69 -2.93 21.05
CA VAL A 707 -4.70 -3.05 19.96
C VAL A 707 -3.46 -2.27 20.33
N ALA A 708 -2.27 -2.86 20.29
CA ALA A 708 -1.03 -2.09 20.48
C ALA A 708 -0.92 -0.98 19.42
N LEU A 709 -0.61 0.26 19.82
CA LEU A 709 -0.66 1.43 18.92
C LEU A 709 0.17 1.29 17.62
N PRO A 710 1.38 0.68 17.62
CA PRO A 710 2.10 0.39 16.38
C PRO A 710 1.36 -0.58 15.45
N ARG A 711 0.66 -1.58 16.01
CA ARG A 711 -0.10 -2.58 15.25
C ARG A 711 -1.39 -1.98 14.67
N ALA A 712 -2.04 -1.06 15.39
CA ALA A 712 -3.14 -0.25 14.85
C ALA A 712 -2.68 0.64 13.70
N ALA A 713 -1.50 1.27 13.81
CA ALA A 713 -0.91 2.06 12.74
C ALA A 713 -0.50 1.22 11.51
N MET A 714 0.07 0.01 11.71
CA MET A 714 0.38 -0.93 10.62
C MET A 714 -0.88 -1.39 9.89
N LEU A 715 -1.96 -1.68 10.62
CA LEU A 715 -3.25 -2.06 10.00
C LEU A 715 -3.91 -0.88 9.29
N ALA A 716 -3.79 0.35 9.81
CA ALA A 716 -4.25 1.55 9.13
C ALA A 716 -3.47 1.84 7.84
N LEU A 717 -2.14 1.69 7.86
CA LEU A 717 -1.30 1.81 6.66
C LEU A 717 -1.60 0.71 5.64
N SER A 718 -1.71 -0.55 6.09
CA SER A 718 -2.13 -1.68 5.27
C SER A 718 -3.49 -1.43 4.60
N TYR A 719 -4.47 -0.97 5.39
CA TYR A 719 -5.78 -0.58 4.88
C TYR A 719 -5.66 0.51 3.82
N THR A 720 -4.97 1.62 4.08
CA THR A 720 -4.77 2.69 3.10
C THR A 720 -4.15 2.18 1.80
N LEU A 721 -3.07 1.40 1.88
CA LEU A 721 -2.33 0.93 0.70
C LEU A 721 -3.16 -0.02 -0.17
N VAL A 722 -4.05 -0.83 0.40
CA VAL A 722 -4.94 -1.71 -0.37
C VAL A 722 -6.20 -0.94 -0.82
N ALA A 723 -6.85 -0.20 0.07
CA ALA A 723 -8.14 0.43 -0.16
C ALA A 723 -8.08 1.68 -1.04
N TYR A 724 -6.95 2.39 -1.06
CA TYR A 724 -6.81 3.63 -1.83
C TYR A 724 -6.29 3.37 -3.24
N GLY A 725 -6.96 3.99 -4.22
CA GLY A 725 -6.45 4.12 -5.58
C GLY A 725 -6.33 2.83 -6.38
N ASN A 726 -5.84 3.03 -7.61
CA ASN A 726 -5.63 2.05 -8.66
C ASN A 726 -4.26 2.29 -9.33
N GLN A 727 -4.02 1.68 -10.48
CA GLN A 727 -2.72 1.67 -11.16
C GLN A 727 -2.22 3.06 -11.59
N TRP A 728 -3.11 4.02 -11.78
CA TRP A 728 -2.78 5.41 -12.16
C TRP A 728 -2.70 6.35 -10.94
N SER A 729 -3.06 5.87 -9.75
CA SER A 729 -3.22 6.73 -8.57
C SER A 729 -1.93 7.27 -7.98
N PHE A 730 -0.76 6.72 -8.33
CA PHE A 730 0.55 7.26 -7.93
C PHE A 730 1.57 7.23 -9.08
N TYR A 731 1.10 7.13 -10.34
CA TYR A 731 1.93 6.80 -11.49
C TYR A 731 1.34 7.39 -12.78
N GLY A 732 2.10 8.26 -13.45
CA GLY A 732 1.73 8.92 -14.70
C GLY A 732 2.40 8.31 -15.95
N GLY A 733 2.64 7.00 -15.96
CA GLY A 733 3.28 6.29 -17.09
C GLY A 733 4.81 6.36 -17.12
N THR A 734 5.42 7.52 -16.89
CA THR A 734 6.89 7.71 -16.89
C THR A 734 7.60 6.81 -15.86
N VAL A 735 8.62 6.08 -16.31
CA VAL A 735 9.43 5.17 -15.47
C VAL A 735 10.78 5.80 -15.15
N MET A 736 11.03 6.06 -13.87
CA MET A 736 12.26 6.66 -13.35
C MET A 736 13.03 5.71 -12.43
N GLY A 737 13.35 4.53 -12.97
CA GLY A 737 14.09 3.50 -12.25
C GLY A 737 13.39 2.98 -10.99
N ILE A 738 14.19 2.66 -9.96
CA ILE A 738 13.77 1.81 -8.85
C ILE A 738 12.70 2.46 -7.96
N LEU A 739 12.67 3.79 -7.82
CA LEU A 739 11.62 4.46 -7.06
C LEU A 739 10.25 4.35 -7.72
N THR A 740 10.20 4.33 -9.06
CA THR A 740 8.92 4.10 -9.75
C THR A 740 8.47 2.65 -9.53
N ILE A 741 9.36 1.68 -9.73
CA ILE A 741 9.10 0.24 -9.51
C ILE A 741 8.61 -0.03 -8.09
N ALA A 742 9.23 0.61 -7.09
CA ALA A 742 8.81 0.54 -5.70
C ALA A 742 7.44 1.20 -5.49
N GLY A 743 7.24 2.43 -5.99
CA GLY A 743 6.01 3.21 -5.82
C GLY A 743 4.78 2.60 -6.49
N VAL A 744 4.91 2.02 -7.69
CA VAL A 744 3.80 1.34 -8.38
C VAL A 744 3.40 0.04 -7.68
N SER A 745 4.24 -0.51 -6.80
CA SER A 745 4.00 -1.78 -6.09
C SER A 745 3.41 -1.57 -4.68
N TYR A 746 2.75 -0.42 -4.44
CA TYR A 746 2.29 -0.01 -3.11
C TYR A 746 1.25 -0.95 -2.49
N LYS A 747 0.38 -1.57 -3.30
CA LYS A 747 -0.64 -2.53 -2.84
C LYS A 747 -0.02 -3.86 -2.39
N LEU A 748 1.07 -4.31 -3.02
CA LEU A 748 1.86 -5.43 -2.51
C LEU A 748 2.34 -5.18 -1.07
N TYR A 749 2.86 -3.99 -0.77
CA TYR A 749 3.25 -3.65 0.60
C TYR A 749 2.05 -3.61 1.55
N GLY A 750 0.89 -3.12 1.08
CA GLY A 750 -0.38 -3.19 1.82
C GLY A 750 -0.78 -4.63 2.19
N MET A 751 -0.67 -5.55 1.23
CA MET A 751 -0.93 -6.99 1.42
C MET A 751 0.10 -7.69 2.32
N LEU A 752 1.38 -7.36 2.20
CA LEU A 752 2.44 -7.88 3.07
C LEU A 752 2.27 -7.40 4.51
N LEU A 753 1.89 -6.13 4.72
CA LEU A 753 1.52 -5.62 6.05
C LEU A 753 0.26 -6.30 6.60
N LEU A 754 -0.75 -6.58 5.75
CA LEU A 754 -1.95 -7.30 6.16
C LEU A 754 -1.60 -8.73 6.64
N GLY A 755 -0.77 -9.43 5.87
CA GLY A 755 -0.26 -10.76 6.21
C GLY A 755 0.56 -10.76 7.50
N GLY A 756 1.43 -9.76 7.68
CA GLY A 756 2.20 -9.57 8.91
C GLY A 756 1.33 -9.31 10.15
N VAL A 757 0.29 -8.48 10.02
CA VAL A 757 -0.68 -8.23 11.09
C VAL A 757 -1.50 -9.48 11.41
N LEU A 758 -2.01 -10.20 10.39
CA LEU A 758 -2.72 -11.48 10.57
C LEU A 758 -1.84 -12.52 11.27
N ALA A 759 -0.60 -12.71 10.79
CA ALA A 759 0.36 -13.64 11.38
C ALA A 759 0.66 -13.30 12.84
N ALA A 760 0.89 -12.01 13.16
CA ALA A 760 1.09 -11.55 14.52
C ALA A 760 -0.12 -11.81 15.43
N THR A 761 -1.35 -11.66 14.92
CA THR A 761 -2.57 -12.01 15.68
C THR A 761 -2.64 -13.51 15.96
N LEU A 762 -2.48 -14.34 14.93
CA LEU A 762 -2.58 -15.80 15.04
C LEU A 762 -1.45 -16.40 15.90
N LEU A 763 -0.27 -15.78 15.92
CA LEU A 763 0.84 -16.14 16.82
C LEU A 763 0.58 -15.67 18.26
N ALA A 764 -0.08 -14.53 18.46
CA ALA A 764 -0.50 -14.09 19.79
C ALA A 764 -1.60 -15.00 20.38
N GLU A 765 -2.60 -15.41 19.59
CA GLU A 765 -3.60 -16.43 19.99
C GLU A 765 -2.96 -17.79 20.33
N ARG A 766 -1.81 -18.13 19.72
CA ARG A 766 -1.05 -19.36 20.01
C ARG A 766 -0.20 -19.28 21.28
N ALA A 767 0.22 -18.09 21.71
CA ALA A 767 1.20 -17.92 22.78
C ALA A 767 0.83 -18.63 24.11
N PRO A 768 -0.45 -18.69 24.56
CA PRO A 768 -0.83 -19.47 25.74
C PRO A 768 -0.56 -20.98 25.60
N ALA A 769 -0.65 -21.53 24.40
CA ALA A 769 -0.49 -22.97 24.14
C ALA A 769 0.98 -23.42 23.99
N TRP A 770 1.91 -22.49 23.76
CA TRP A 770 3.35 -22.82 23.66
C TRP A 770 4.03 -22.99 25.01
N ILE A 771 3.42 -22.48 26.09
CA ILE A 771 3.87 -22.73 27.47
C ILE A 771 3.63 -24.20 27.84
N ASP A 772 2.63 -24.85 27.24
CA ASP A 772 2.27 -26.25 27.48
C ASP A 772 2.92 -27.23 26.48
N LEU A 773 4.24 -27.07 26.24
CA LEU A 773 5.04 -28.04 25.49
C LEU A 773 5.02 -29.44 26.12
N ARG A 774 4.64 -29.57 27.39
CA ARG A 774 4.43 -30.84 28.09
C ARG A 774 3.21 -31.61 27.58
N ALA A 775 2.18 -30.93 27.06
CA ALA A 775 1.01 -31.59 26.48
C ALA A 775 1.33 -32.45 25.24
N PHE A 776 2.33 -32.04 24.44
CA PHE A 776 2.75 -32.72 23.21
C PHE A 776 3.73 -33.89 23.42
N LEU A 777 4.25 -34.08 24.65
CA LEU A 777 5.07 -35.25 24.95
C LEU A 777 4.21 -36.52 25.05
N PRO A 778 4.64 -37.67 24.48
CA PRO A 778 4.00 -38.96 24.72
C PRO A 778 3.91 -39.26 26.22
N GLY A 779 2.82 -39.90 26.67
CA GLY A 779 2.52 -40.08 28.09
C GLY A 779 3.65 -40.69 28.94
N ARG A 780 4.55 -41.48 28.32
CA ARG A 780 5.75 -42.07 28.93
C ARG A 780 6.81 -41.06 29.40
N TRP A 781 6.67 -39.78 29.04
CA TRP A 781 7.54 -38.67 29.45
C TRP A 781 6.82 -37.62 30.31
N ARG A 782 5.56 -37.86 30.70
CA ARG A 782 4.92 -37.09 31.78
C ARG A 782 5.42 -37.69 33.09
N GLY A 783 6.21 -36.92 33.84
CA GLY A 783 6.63 -37.33 35.19
C GLY A 783 5.41 -37.58 36.06
N ASP A 784 5.34 -38.75 36.68
CA ASP A 784 4.24 -39.15 37.54
C ASP A 784 4.54 -38.63 38.96
N ASP A 785 3.80 -37.63 39.43
CA ASP A 785 3.96 -37.01 40.77
C ASP A 785 3.44 -37.93 41.89
N ARG A 786 3.90 -39.20 41.86
CA ARG A 786 3.55 -40.28 42.80
C ARG A 786 4.70 -40.63 43.76
N LEU A 787 5.53 -39.65 44.10
CA LEU A 787 6.52 -39.75 45.18
C LEU A 787 6.28 -38.72 46.28
N ARG A 788 5.05 -38.71 46.82
CA ARG A 788 4.81 -38.19 48.18
C ARG A 788 5.29 -39.25 49.17
N ALA A 789 6.40 -38.99 49.86
CA ALA A 789 6.79 -39.78 51.01
C ALA A 789 5.71 -39.66 52.11
N PRO A 790 5.39 -40.73 52.86
CA PRO A 790 4.52 -40.62 54.02
C PRO A 790 5.21 -39.80 55.12
N ALA A 791 4.44 -38.97 55.81
CA ALA A 791 4.93 -38.29 57.01
C ALA A 791 5.16 -39.31 58.15
N PRO A 792 6.15 -39.11 59.03
CA PRO A 792 6.30 -39.93 60.22
C PRO A 792 5.09 -39.73 61.16
N PRO A 793 4.72 -40.76 61.95
CA PRO A 793 3.67 -40.62 62.97
C PRO A 793 4.12 -39.67 64.09
N ALA A 794 3.15 -39.04 64.75
CA ALA A 794 3.41 -38.09 65.84
C ALA A 794 3.93 -38.79 67.11
N GLY A 795 4.89 -38.14 67.77
CA GLY A 795 5.46 -38.45 69.08
C GLY A 795 6.19 -37.22 69.60
#